data_AF-A0A261GVJ5-F1
#
_entry.id   AF-A0A261GVJ5-F1
#
_cell.length_a   1.000
_cell.length_b   1.000
_cell.length_c   1.000
_cell.angle_alpha   90.00
_cell.angle_beta   90.00
_cell.angle_gamma   90.00
#
_symmetry.space_group_name_H-M   'P 1'
#
loop_
_entity.id
_entity.type
_entity.pdbx_description
1 polymer ?
#
loop_
_entity_poly.entity_id
_entity_poly.type
_entity_poly.pdbx_seq_one_letter_code
_entity_poly.pdbx_strand_id
1 'polypeptide(L)'
;MDGWRRDISSASQDQLECGGSGSSDGNSGSDADDQVTISGTAEAPGGVVAYFREPGLLEIVSGYLISPVAAAITGLEPITGATVELIRIDNDGNQIGEVLATTVTSITGDYVLTLPEGTDLSGDLIVRITGAGDTELRAQVVDQEVDISPVTEFVLQKFIAQGSDLDHLTTTSVVKLRGQVEEFDLTADPGADLSDMLVALEQETGEFVDSQIDIIDTTGGDAAGLVGDYRSSGLNISLHDDDGQYGIGTFAADTWISAFSLEDGGAGVVELTWEGEEGAWANLSGSDLAPQNNSLNYYVDIDDDTEEVEGLLTADGLLAVESEFEEEIDGDFAWRWPPTLFRLQRVQDRALFILQAEEAGVRYQSVDTDNNGEKDALDPDEREGDEVGRSIEVFARKPVNMTEADLVGSFGRIYFGVTLNSNGQAEVETETNKLEFDGAGGLDYGLASKRMLSRQSNGAVEYDDTQSEGPYSGIPVVVSSTGDVESIAGEQTDGYINDTYDFFAFASSEGEDGSQGSFSAAYGVKLPVDNAPSVNGRQYRVFFMGLAFSGTAIDLSNLRFNNMLTFSSETVGALTARSSTVSKASLSSSVEVENTDEFSLDASISVSGDGSTTMTLDDDPSTLMFNGYMNADGDLGIFVTTYGEEGQDPEELGLAILVEVDSVQ
;
A
#
# COMPACT_ATOMS: atom_id res chain seq x y z
N MET A 1 -11.39 0.25 -1.77
CA MET A 1 -10.48 1.41 -1.58
C MET A 1 -9.70 1.77 -2.85
N ASP A 2 -9.40 0.85 -3.76
CA ASP A 2 -8.70 1.18 -5.03
C ASP A 2 -9.64 1.38 -6.22
N GLY A 3 -10.69 0.56 -6.40
CA GLY A 3 -11.79 0.86 -7.35
C GLY A 3 -12.62 2.05 -6.90
N TRP A 4 -12.60 2.26 -5.59
CA TRP A 4 -13.05 3.39 -4.79
C TRP A 4 -12.35 4.72 -5.10
N ARG A 5 -11.12 4.71 -5.65
CA ARG A 5 -10.30 5.90 -5.87
C ARG A 5 -10.17 6.27 -7.34
N ARG A 6 -10.59 5.40 -8.26
CA ARG A 6 -10.16 5.48 -9.67
C ARG A 6 -11.18 5.95 -10.67
N ASP A 7 -12.43 6.17 -10.27
CA ASP A 7 -13.34 7.07 -11.01
C ASP A 7 -12.73 8.50 -11.19
N ILE A 8 -11.70 8.86 -10.38
CA ILE A 8 -11.01 10.16 -10.41
C ILE A 8 -9.91 10.25 -11.49
N SER A 9 -9.40 9.12 -12.02
CA SER A 9 -8.34 9.12 -13.04
C SER A 9 -8.82 8.87 -14.48
N SER A 10 -10.09 8.47 -14.64
CA SER A 10 -10.71 8.03 -15.89
C SER A 10 -12.06 8.73 -16.13
N ALA A 11 -12.03 10.06 -16.25
CA ALA A 11 -13.25 10.81 -16.55
C ALA A 11 -13.76 10.54 -17.99
N SER A 12 -14.56 9.49 -18.17
CA SER A 12 -15.68 9.48 -19.13
C SER A 12 -16.84 8.55 -18.71
N GLN A 13 -17.97 9.18 -18.35
CA GLN A 13 -19.26 8.54 -18.04
C GLN A 13 -19.81 7.67 -19.18
N ASP A 14 -20.31 6.47 -18.85
CA ASP A 14 -21.73 6.11 -19.07
C ASP A 14 -22.14 4.82 -18.32
N GLN A 15 -23.14 4.94 -17.45
CA GLN A 15 -23.87 3.84 -16.82
C GLN A 15 -24.55 2.93 -17.86
N LEU A 16 -24.47 1.61 -17.67
CA LEU A 16 -25.52 0.68 -18.12
C LEU A 16 -25.71 -0.51 -17.16
N GLU A 17 -26.80 -0.44 -16.39
CA GLU A 17 -27.42 -1.57 -15.70
C GLU A 17 -27.73 -2.73 -16.67
N CYS A 18 -27.48 -3.98 -16.26
CA CYS A 18 -28.32 -5.10 -16.70
C CYS A 18 -28.37 -6.25 -15.67
N GLY A 19 -29.49 -6.31 -14.93
CA GLY A 19 -29.87 -7.46 -14.12
C GLY A 19 -30.39 -8.64 -14.94
N GLY A 20 -30.27 -9.87 -14.38
CA GLY A 20 -30.71 -11.08 -15.08
C GLY A 20 -30.76 -12.36 -14.24
N SER A 21 -31.76 -12.44 -13.36
CA SER A 21 -32.20 -13.61 -12.57
C SER A 21 -32.27 -15.00 -13.27
N GLY A 22 -31.83 -16.07 -12.57
CA GLY A 22 -32.77 -17.09 -12.05
C GLY A 22 -32.79 -18.55 -12.57
N SER A 23 -32.77 -19.48 -11.58
CA SER A 23 -33.39 -20.84 -11.50
C SER A 23 -32.73 -22.04 -12.23
N SER A 24 -32.70 -23.30 -11.75
CA SER A 24 -33.34 -24.00 -10.61
C SER A 24 -32.82 -25.44 -10.47
N ASP A 25 -32.88 -25.96 -9.22
CA ASP A 25 -33.24 -27.32 -8.77
C ASP A 25 -32.55 -28.59 -9.30
N GLY A 26 -31.81 -29.24 -8.38
CA GLY A 26 -32.32 -30.46 -7.74
C GLY A 26 -31.63 -31.79 -8.11
N ASN A 27 -30.98 -32.41 -7.13
CA ASN A 27 -31.16 -33.85 -6.91
C ASN A 27 -30.84 -34.26 -5.46
N SER A 28 -31.81 -34.95 -4.86
CA SER A 28 -31.74 -35.57 -3.54
C SER A 28 -31.43 -37.06 -3.66
N GLY A 29 -30.53 -37.57 -2.81
CA GLY A 29 -30.21 -38.98 -2.60
C GLY A 29 -28.70 -39.20 -2.72
N SER A 30 -27.99 -39.78 -1.77
CA SER A 30 -28.33 -40.77 -0.74
C SER A 30 -27.17 -40.87 0.25
N ASP A 31 -27.44 -41.06 1.54
CA ASP A 31 -26.43 -41.31 2.58
C ASP A 31 -25.53 -42.50 2.19
N ALA A 32 -24.34 -42.18 1.67
CA ALA A 32 -23.15 -43.02 1.71
C ALA A 32 -22.22 -42.40 2.77
N ASP A 33 -21.45 -43.21 3.49
CA ASP A 33 -20.25 -42.70 4.16
C ASP A 33 -19.35 -42.16 3.05
N ASP A 34 -19.48 -40.87 2.75
CA ASP A 34 -18.68 -40.19 1.74
C ASP A 34 -17.27 -40.05 2.31
N GLN A 35 -16.38 -40.96 1.92
CA GLN A 35 -14.95 -40.75 2.06
C GLN A 35 -14.59 -39.49 1.28
N VAL A 36 -14.09 -38.48 2.00
CA VAL A 36 -13.64 -37.23 1.40
C VAL A 36 -12.45 -37.51 0.50
N THR A 37 -12.51 -37.03 -0.73
CA THR A 37 -11.40 -37.08 -1.69
C THR A 37 -10.86 -35.69 -1.91
N ILE A 38 -9.54 -35.57 -1.98
CA ILE A 38 -8.86 -34.37 -2.46
C ILE A 38 -8.32 -34.65 -3.86
N SER A 39 -8.31 -33.62 -4.70
CA SER A 39 -7.79 -33.68 -6.07
C SER A 39 -7.15 -32.35 -6.45
N GLY A 40 -6.32 -32.38 -7.47
CA GLY A 40 -5.71 -31.16 -8.02
C GLY A 40 -4.71 -31.51 -9.09
N THR A 41 -3.97 -30.52 -9.53
CA THR A 41 -2.87 -30.61 -10.47
C THR A 41 -1.54 -30.40 -9.76
N ALA A 42 -0.45 -30.90 -10.34
CA ALA A 42 0.89 -30.67 -9.83
C ALA A 42 1.73 -30.08 -10.95
N GLU A 43 2.26 -28.88 -10.74
CA GLU A 43 2.94 -28.10 -11.76
C GLU A 43 4.23 -27.48 -11.21
N ALA A 44 5.24 -27.33 -12.07
CA ALA A 44 6.51 -26.69 -11.71
C ALA A 44 7.13 -26.02 -12.96
N PRO A 45 8.10 -25.10 -12.80
CA PRO A 45 8.79 -24.51 -13.94
C PRO A 45 9.37 -25.59 -14.87
N GLY A 46 9.23 -25.42 -16.19
CA GLY A 46 9.57 -26.45 -17.19
C GLY A 46 11.00 -27.00 -17.09
N GLY A 47 11.95 -26.18 -16.59
CA GLY A 47 13.34 -26.59 -16.34
C GLY A 47 13.52 -27.64 -15.25
N VAL A 48 12.56 -27.79 -14.33
CA VAL A 48 12.69 -28.64 -13.14
C VAL A 48 11.74 -29.82 -13.05
N VAL A 49 10.77 -29.95 -13.96
CA VAL A 49 9.87 -31.11 -13.98
C VAL A 49 10.64 -32.44 -14.06
N ALA A 50 11.82 -32.44 -14.68
CA ALA A 50 12.71 -33.61 -14.74
C ALA A 50 13.25 -34.08 -13.37
N TYR A 51 13.34 -33.20 -12.36
CA TYR A 51 13.75 -33.57 -11.00
C TYR A 51 12.65 -34.32 -10.25
N PHE A 52 11.38 -34.10 -10.59
CA PHE A 52 10.23 -34.70 -9.92
C PHE A 52 9.70 -35.98 -10.62
N ARG A 53 10.35 -36.40 -11.72
CA ARG A 53 10.03 -37.62 -12.48
C ARG A 53 10.90 -38.81 -12.05
N GLU A 54 10.36 -40.04 -12.08
CA GLU A 54 11.21 -41.24 -12.16
C GLU A 54 11.99 -41.24 -13.50
N PRO A 55 13.28 -41.64 -13.52
CA PRO A 55 14.19 -41.27 -14.60
C PRO A 55 13.83 -41.90 -15.96
N GLY A 56 13.67 -41.03 -16.97
CA GLY A 56 13.54 -41.36 -18.39
C GLY A 56 14.19 -40.29 -19.28
N LEU A 57 14.86 -40.72 -20.36
CA LEU A 57 15.75 -39.92 -21.23
C LEU A 57 14.97 -39.08 -22.27
N LEU A 58 15.12 -37.75 -22.24
CA LEU A 58 15.52 -36.84 -23.35
C LEU A 58 15.13 -35.37 -23.05
N GLU A 59 16.08 -34.47 -23.34
CA GLU A 59 16.12 -33.01 -23.13
C GLU A 59 15.96 -32.27 -24.50
N ILE A 60 15.58 -30.96 -24.53
CA ILE A 60 16.07 -29.84 -25.41
C ILE A 60 15.03 -28.71 -25.75
N VAL A 61 15.32 -27.47 -25.26
CA VAL A 61 15.44 -26.12 -25.94
C VAL A 61 14.31 -25.04 -25.99
N SER A 62 14.65 -23.89 -25.35
CA SER A 62 14.58 -22.42 -25.64
C SER A 62 13.35 -21.67 -26.19
N GLY A 63 13.08 -20.51 -25.55
CA GLY A 63 12.89 -19.20 -26.22
C GLY A 63 11.71 -18.36 -25.73
N TYR A 64 12.01 -17.17 -25.18
CA TYR A 64 11.15 -15.98 -24.95
C TYR A 64 9.79 -15.99 -25.65
N LEU A 65 8.73 -15.71 -24.88
CA LEU A 65 7.50 -14.99 -25.26
C LEU A 65 6.65 -14.82 -23.98
N ILE A 66 6.51 -13.57 -23.53
CA ILE A 66 5.42 -13.17 -22.62
C ILE A 66 4.13 -13.44 -23.39
N SER A 67 3.21 -14.20 -22.79
CA SER A 67 1.89 -14.45 -23.35
C SER A 67 0.88 -14.33 -22.22
N PRO A 68 -0.29 -13.73 -22.45
CA PRO A 68 -1.14 -13.30 -21.36
C PRO A 68 -2.48 -14.01 -21.43
N VAL A 69 -2.79 -14.82 -20.42
CA VAL A 69 -4.15 -15.35 -20.26
C VAL A 69 -4.40 -15.53 -18.77
N ALA A 70 -5.50 -14.93 -18.31
CA ALA A 70 -6.27 -15.20 -17.10
C ALA A 70 -5.61 -16.12 -16.04
N ALA A 71 -5.26 -15.53 -14.90
CA ALA A 71 -5.07 -16.19 -13.61
C ALA A 71 -4.37 -17.57 -13.67
N ALA A 72 -3.15 -17.59 -14.22
CA ALA A 72 -2.22 -18.72 -14.12
C ALA A 72 -0.78 -18.22 -14.33
N ILE A 73 0.16 -18.72 -13.53
CA ILE A 73 1.59 -18.45 -13.74
C ILE A 73 2.00 -19.00 -15.11
N THR A 74 2.34 -18.11 -16.04
CA THR A 74 2.74 -18.50 -17.37
C THR A 74 4.10 -19.23 -17.32
N GLY A 75 4.23 -20.41 -17.93
CA GLY A 75 5.51 -21.15 -18.00
C GLY A 75 5.67 -22.33 -17.02
N LEU A 76 4.62 -22.68 -16.27
CA LEU A 76 4.56 -23.94 -15.53
C LEU A 76 4.27 -25.13 -16.47
N GLU A 77 4.85 -26.29 -16.13
CA GLU A 77 4.62 -27.55 -16.83
C GLU A 77 4.12 -28.63 -15.84
N PRO A 78 3.23 -29.54 -16.28
CA PRO A 78 2.68 -30.58 -15.43
C PRO A 78 3.75 -31.61 -15.01
N ILE A 79 3.78 -31.92 -13.72
CA ILE A 79 4.63 -32.95 -13.13
C ILE A 79 4.01 -34.33 -13.38
N THR A 80 4.57 -35.08 -14.33
CA THR A 80 4.07 -36.41 -14.69
C THR A 80 4.66 -37.55 -13.85
N GLY A 81 3.81 -38.41 -13.30
CA GLY A 81 4.20 -39.66 -12.64
C GLY A 81 4.94 -39.50 -11.30
N ALA A 82 4.81 -38.34 -10.65
CA ALA A 82 5.35 -38.11 -9.31
C ALA A 82 4.50 -38.81 -8.26
N THR A 83 5.13 -39.26 -7.17
CA THR A 83 4.40 -39.75 -5.99
C THR A 83 3.94 -38.56 -5.17
N VAL A 84 2.64 -38.50 -4.90
CA VAL A 84 2.05 -37.51 -4.00
C VAL A 84 1.80 -38.20 -2.66
N GLU A 85 2.35 -37.65 -1.59
CA GLU A 85 2.17 -38.12 -0.22
C GLU A 85 1.27 -37.15 0.56
N LEU A 86 0.30 -37.68 1.29
CA LEU A 86 -0.47 -36.92 2.30
C LEU A 86 0.22 -37.10 3.66
N ILE A 87 0.64 -36.01 4.29
CA ILE A 87 1.33 -36.02 5.58
C ILE A 87 0.83 -34.90 6.50
N ARG A 88 1.15 -34.99 7.79
CA ARG A 88 1.06 -33.85 8.71
C ARG A 88 2.45 -33.29 8.98
N ILE A 89 2.53 -31.99 9.21
CA ILE A 89 3.76 -31.28 9.58
C ILE A 89 3.57 -30.51 10.89
N ASP A 90 4.67 -30.19 11.59
CA ASP A 90 4.67 -29.22 12.69
C ASP A 90 4.88 -27.79 12.17
N ASN A 91 4.82 -26.81 13.08
CA ASN A 91 4.96 -25.38 12.75
C ASN A 91 6.38 -25.04 12.25
N ASP A 92 7.36 -25.92 12.45
CA ASP A 92 8.71 -25.82 11.89
C ASP A 92 8.81 -26.48 10.49
N GLY A 93 7.70 -26.97 9.95
CA GLY A 93 7.61 -27.64 8.65
C GLY A 93 8.07 -29.11 8.64
N ASN A 94 8.34 -29.72 9.79
CA ASN A 94 8.81 -31.10 9.87
C ASN A 94 7.65 -32.09 9.91
N GLN A 95 7.78 -33.21 9.19
CA GLN A 95 6.77 -34.25 9.19
C GLN A 95 6.51 -34.82 10.60
N ILE A 96 5.24 -34.87 10.99
CA ILE A 96 4.74 -35.55 12.18
C ILE A 96 4.15 -36.90 11.77
N GLY A 97 4.72 -37.99 12.30
CA GLY A 97 4.18 -39.32 12.11
C GLY A 97 4.50 -39.96 10.75
N GLU A 98 3.72 -40.98 10.38
CA GLU A 98 3.89 -41.71 9.11
C GLU A 98 3.08 -41.05 7.99
N VAL A 99 3.40 -41.41 6.73
CA VAL A 99 2.60 -40.99 5.56
C VAL A 99 1.18 -41.55 5.68
N LEU A 100 0.19 -40.67 5.55
CA LEU A 100 -1.22 -40.99 5.79
C LEU A 100 -1.86 -41.69 4.58
N ALA A 101 -1.51 -41.24 3.37
CA ALA A 101 -1.97 -41.80 2.11
C ALA A 101 -1.01 -41.41 0.98
N THR A 102 -1.05 -42.15 -0.14
CA THR A 102 -0.26 -41.83 -1.33
C THR A 102 -1.06 -42.01 -2.61
N THR A 103 -0.70 -41.25 -3.64
CA THR A 103 -1.20 -41.41 -5.01
C THR A 103 -0.09 -41.04 -6.01
N VAL A 104 -0.41 -41.01 -7.30
CA VAL A 104 0.53 -40.60 -8.35
C VAL A 104 -0.12 -39.63 -9.32
N THR A 105 0.67 -38.71 -9.86
CA THR A 105 0.19 -37.74 -10.84
C THR A 105 0.03 -38.36 -12.23
N SER A 106 -0.95 -37.86 -12.98
CA SER A 106 -1.27 -38.26 -14.35
C SER A 106 -0.27 -37.67 -15.37
N ILE A 107 -0.50 -37.90 -16.67
CA ILE A 107 0.29 -37.26 -17.74
C ILE A 107 0.01 -35.76 -17.89
N THR A 108 -1.11 -35.30 -17.36
CA THR A 108 -1.55 -33.90 -17.31
C THR A 108 -1.29 -33.30 -15.93
N GLY A 109 -0.60 -34.01 -15.03
CA GLY A 109 -0.27 -33.52 -13.68
C GLY A 109 -1.35 -33.81 -12.64
N ASP A 110 -2.55 -34.24 -13.04
CA ASP A 110 -3.67 -34.44 -12.11
C ASP A 110 -3.42 -35.57 -11.11
N TYR A 111 -3.91 -35.42 -9.89
CA TYR A 111 -3.92 -36.46 -8.89
C TYR A 111 -5.27 -36.52 -8.16
N VAL A 112 -5.58 -37.69 -7.59
CA VAL A 112 -6.73 -37.89 -6.70
C VAL A 112 -6.27 -38.74 -5.54
N LEU A 113 -6.57 -38.30 -4.33
CA LEU A 113 -6.19 -38.96 -3.07
C LEU A 113 -7.40 -39.01 -2.14
N THR A 114 -7.66 -40.18 -1.54
CA THR A 114 -8.74 -40.34 -0.56
C THR A 114 -8.22 -40.10 0.84
N LEU A 115 -8.88 -39.23 1.60
CA LEU A 115 -8.51 -38.97 3.00
C LEU A 115 -8.80 -40.21 3.87
N PRO A 116 -7.87 -40.60 4.75
CA PRO A 116 -8.15 -41.62 5.76
C PRO A 116 -9.31 -41.22 6.67
N GLU A 117 -10.08 -42.21 7.12
CA GLU A 117 -11.23 -41.99 8.01
C GLU A 117 -10.82 -41.21 9.28
N GLY A 118 -11.55 -40.13 9.59
CA GLY A 118 -11.27 -39.27 10.74
C GLY A 118 -10.13 -38.26 10.54
N THR A 119 -9.69 -38.02 9.30
CA THR A 119 -8.77 -36.94 8.94
C THR A 119 -9.58 -35.74 8.44
N ASP A 120 -9.54 -34.63 9.19
CA ASP A 120 -10.14 -33.37 8.78
C ASP A 120 -9.12 -32.52 7.98
N LEU A 121 -9.64 -31.66 7.10
CA LEU A 121 -8.84 -30.64 6.40
C LEU A 121 -8.27 -29.65 7.43
N SER A 122 -7.00 -29.29 7.29
CA SER A 122 -6.31 -28.41 8.24
C SER A 122 -5.02 -27.83 7.63
N GLY A 123 -4.55 -26.71 8.18
CA GLY A 123 -3.34 -26.03 7.68
C GLY A 123 -2.05 -26.84 7.87
N ASP A 124 -2.01 -27.74 8.85
CA ASP A 124 -0.89 -28.67 9.11
C ASP A 124 -0.95 -29.97 8.28
N LEU A 125 -2.06 -30.21 7.58
CA LEU A 125 -2.21 -31.34 6.66
C LEU A 125 -1.73 -30.89 5.27
N ILE A 126 -0.74 -31.56 4.71
CA ILE A 126 -0.18 -31.19 3.40
C ILE A 126 -0.15 -32.37 2.44
N VAL A 127 -0.23 -32.06 1.15
CA VAL A 127 0.25 -32.94 0.08
C VAL A 127 1.67 -32.53 -0.29
N ARG A 128 2.51 -33.53 -0.55
CA ARG A 128 3.92 -33.33 -0.90
C ARG A 128 4.32 -34.16 -2.10
N ILE A 129 5.10 -33.55 -2.99
CA ILE A 129 5.93 -34.23 -3.98
C ILE A 129 7.40 -34.04 -3.61
N THR A 130 8.18 -35.13 -3.63
CA THR A 130 9.64 -35.08 -3.39
C THR A 130 10.39 -35.43 -4.67
N GLY A 131 11.23 -34.50 -5.13
CA GLY A 131 12.10 -34.64 -6.29
C GLY A 131 13.53 -35.07 -5.95
N ALA A 132 14.36 -35.13 -6.98
CA ALA A 132 15.78 -35.43 -6.85
C ALA A 132 16.51 -34.30 -6.09
N GLY A 133 17.40 -34.68 -5.17
CA GLY A 133 18.12 -33.72 -4.32
C GLY A 133 17.35 -33.27 -3.08
N ASP A 134 16.28 -33.99 -2.71
CA ASP A 134 15.39 -33.68 -1.58
C ASP A 134 14.62 -32.36 -1.75
N THR A 135 14.48 -31.87 -2.99
CA THR A 135 13.59 -30.74 -3.32
C THR A 135 12.15 -31.18 -3.11
N GLU A 136 11.39 -30.42 -2.32
CA GLU A 136 9.97 -30.68 -2.07
C GLU A 136 9.11 -29.60 -2.75
N LEU A 137 7.92 -29.99 -3.19
CA LEU A 137 6.85 -29.08 -3.58
C LEU A 137 5.61 -29.50 -2.80
N ARG A 138 5.06 -28.58 -2.01
CA ARG A 138 4.00 -28.88 -1.02
C ARG A 138 2.82 -27.93 -1.18
N ALA A 139 1.67 -28.39 -0.70
CA ALA A 139 0.46 -27.58 -0.61
C ALA A 139 -0.36 -27.97 0.63
N GLN A 140 -0.92 -26.97 1.30
CA GLN A 140 -1.82 -27.18 2.44
C GLN A 140 -3.18 -27.71 1.98
N VAL A 141 -3.67 -28.74 2.65
CA VAL A 141 -4.92 -29.45 2.35
C VAL A 141 -6.04 -28.83 3.18
N VAL A 142 -6.39 -27.61 2.78
CA VAL A 142 -7.41 -26.77 3.40
C VAL A 142 -8.75 -26.78 2.63
N ASP A 143 -8.76 -27.33 1.42
CA ASP A 143 -9.97 -27.59 0.62
C ASP A 143 -9.84 -28.95 -0.11
N GLN A 144 -10.85 -29.37 -0.86
CA GLN A 144 -10.86 -30.58 -1.67
C GLN A 144 -10.13 -30.41 -3.00
N GLU A 145 -10.05 -29.19 -3.53
CA GLU A 145 -9.24 -28.85 -4.70
C GLU A 145 -7.92 -28.22 -4.24
N VAL A 146 -6.82 -28.95 -4.43
CA VAL A 146 -5.50 -28.58 -3.92
C VAL A 146 -4.47 -28.77 -5.02
N ASP A 147 -4.14 -27.69 -5.71
CA ASP A 147 -3.00 -27.69 -6.62
C ASP A 147 -1.67 -27.69 -5.86
N ILE A 148 -0.67 -28.36 -6.42
CA ILE A 148 0.71 -28.39 -5.93
C ILE A 148 1.54 -27.55 -6.90
N SER A 149 1.87 -26.33 -6.50
CA SER A 149 2.52 -25.34 -7.35
C SER A 149 3.60 -24.55 -6.58
N PRO A 150 4.43 -23.76 -7.26
CA PRO A 150 5.35 -22.84 -6.58
C PRO A 150 4.64 -21.86 -5.63
N VAL A 151 3.40 -21.43 -5.95
CA VAL A 151 2.61 -20.54 -5.09
C VAL A 151 2.23 -21.24 -3.80
N THR A 152 1.72 -22.47 -3.87
CA THR A 152 1.29 -23.20 -2.67
C THR A 152 2.47 -23.54 -1.76
N GLU A 153 3.64 -23.80 -2.34
CA GLU A 153 4.88 -23.98 -1.59
C GLU A 153 5.34 -22.67 -0.96
N PHE A 154 5.31 -21.57 -1.70
CA PHE A 154 5.68 -20.23 -1.23
C PHE A 154 4.84 -19.79 -0.04
N VAL A 155 3.51 -19.85 -0.16
CA VAL A 155 2.58 -19.48 0.92
C VAL A 155 2.82 -20.35 2.17
N LEU A 156 3.02 -21.67 2.00
CA LEU A 156 3.36 -22.55 3.13
C LEU A 156 4.70 -22.17 3.77
N GLN A 157 5.73 -21.87 2.97
CA GLN A 157 7.03 -21.44 3.50
C GLN A 157 6.91 -20.15 4.29
N LYS A 158 6.06 -19.21 3.86
CA LYS A 158 5.80 -17.96 4.57
C LYS A 158 5.14 -18.18 5.92
N PHE A 159 4.08 -19.00 6.00
CA PHE A 159 3.48 -19.36 7.30
C PHE A 159 4.49 -20.02 8.26
N ILE A 160 5.33 -20.94 7.76
CA ILE A 160 6.38 -21.58 8.57
C ILE A 160 7.45 -20.55 9.02
N ALA A 161 7.89 -19.67 8.11
CA ALA A 161 8.92 -18.67 8.39
C ALA A 161 8.47 -17.64 9.43
N GLN A 162 7.18 -17.29 9.44
CA GLN A 162 6.58 -16.41 10.45
C GLN A 162 6.24 -17.12 11.77
N GLY A 163 6.33 -18.45 11.80
CA GLY A 163 6.07 -19.24 13.00
C GLY A 163 4.59 -19.39 13.33
N SER A 164 3.72 -19.31 12.32
CA SER A 164 2.27 -19.46 12.44
C SER A 164 1.89 -20.82 13.02
N ASP A 165 0.76 -20.87 13.74
CA ASP A 165 0.25 -22.11 14.31
C ASP A 165 -0.58 -22.88 13.27
N LEU A 166 0.08 -23.76 12.50
CA LEU A 166 -0.50 -24.35 11.30
C LEU A 166 -1.77 -25.18 11.57
N ASP A 167 -1.91 -25.77 12.75
CA ASP A 167 -3.09 -26.55 13.14
C ASP A 167 -4.28 -25.67 13.61
N HIS A 168 -4.07 -24.37 13.83
CA HIS A 168 -5.09 -23.39 14.19
C HIS A 168 -5.45 -22.42 13.06
N LEU A 169 -4.76 -22.48 11.92
CA LEU A 169 -5.12 -21.71 10.72
C LEU A 169 -6.54 -22.07 10.26
N THR A 170 -7.35 -21.05 9.96
CA THR A 170 -8.64 -21.28 9.33
C THR A 170 -8.42 -21.67 7.87
N THR A 171 -9.12 -22.71 7.41
CA THR A 171 -8.99 -23.17 6.03
C THR A 171 -9.36 -22.09 5.01
N THR A 172 -10.38 -21.29 5.31
CA THR A 172 -10.84 -20.18 4.46
C THR A 172 -9.77 -19.11 4.26
N SER A 173 -9.05 -18.71 5.32
CA SER A 173 -7.99 -17.69 5.19
C SER A 173 -6.84 -18.15 4.30
N VAL A 174 -6.43 -19.42 4.43
CA VAL A 174 -5.35 -19.99 3.60
C VAL A 174 -5.78 -20.11 2.13
N VAL A 175 -7.03 -20.53 1.86
CA VAL A 175 -7.57 -20.58 0.49
C VAL A 175 -7.62 -19.18 -0.13
N LYS A 176 -8.12 -18.17 0.63
CA LYS A 176 -8.21 -16.79 0.15
C LYS A 176 -6.83 -16.24 -0.22
N LEU A 177 -5.85 -16.35 0.69
CA LEU A 177 -4.49 -15.88 0.46
C LEU A 177 -3.84 -16.51 -0.77
N ARG A 178 -4.04 -17.82 -0.96
CA ARG A 178 -3.54 -18.52 -2.14
C ARG A 178 -4.16 -17.97 -3.43
N GLY A 179 -5.47 -17.80 -3.47
CA GLY A 179 -6.17 -17.24 -4.63
C GLY A 179 -5.67 -15.85 -5.00
N GLN A 180 -5.45 -14.99 -4.01
CA GLN A 180 -4.93 -13.63 -4.23
C GLN A 180 -3.52 -13.63 -4.81
N VAL A 181 -2.63 -14.51 -4.35
CA VAL A 181 -1.28 -14.62 -4.91
C VAL A 181 -1.31 -15.13 -6.36
N GLU A 182 -2.30 -15.96 -6.71
CA GLU A 182 -2.52 -16.46 -8.08
C GLU A 182 -3.05 -15.37 -9.04
N GLU A 183 -3.60 -14.27 -8.53
CA GLU A 183 -4.06 -13.11 -9.33
C GLU A 183 -2.93 -12.18 -9.78
N PHE A 184 -1.74 -12.29 -9.17
CA PHE A 184 -0.55 -11.56 -9.62
C PHE A 184 -0.04 -12.17 -10.94
N ASP A 185 0.19 -11.32 -11.94
CA ASP A 185 0.74 -11.75 -13.25
C ASP A 185 2.23 -12.08 -13.12
N LEU A 186 2.51 -13.35 -12.83
CA LEU A 186 3.86 -13.87 -12.67
C LEU A 186 4.20 -14.79 -13.85
N THR A 187 5.29 -14.50 -14.55
CA THR A 187 5.80 -15.37 -15.61
C THR A 187 7.04 -16.12 -15.13
N ALA A 188 6.99 -17.45 -15.17
CA ALA A 188 8.13 -18.29 -14.84
C ALA A 188 9.22 -18.17 -15.92
N ASP A 189 10.44 -17.86 -15.47
CA ASP A 189 11.58 -17.69 -16.36
C ASP A 189 11.89 -18.99 -17.14
N PRO A 190 12.04 -18.95 -18.48
CA PRO A 190 12.33 -20.14 -19.27
C PRO A 190 13.69 -20.76 -18.92
N GLY A 191 13.69 -21.73 -18.00
CA GLY A 191 14.88 -22.43 -17.51
C GLY A 191 15.30 -22.06 -16.09
N ALA A 192 14.56 -21.17 -15.40
CA ALA A 192 14.65 -20.97 -13.97
C ALA A 192 14.31 -22.26 -13.22
N ASP A 193 14.99 -22.47 -12.09
CA ASP A 193 14.63 -23.54 -11.16
C ASP A 193 13.56 -23.10 -10.17
N LEU A 194 13.07 -24.02 -9.34
CA LEU A 194 12.04 -23.71 -8.33
C LEU A 194 12.51 -22.60 -7.38
N SER A 195 13.80 -22.54 -7.05
CA SER A 195 14.36 -21.52 -6.15
C SER A 195 14.31 -20.15 -6.80
N ASP A 196 14.64 -20.05 -8.09
CA ASP A 196 14.53 -18.80 -8.84
C ASP A 196 13.07 -18.30 -8.88
N MET A 197 12.10 -19.21 -9.06
CA MET A 197 10.67 -18.87 -9.03
C MET A 197 10.20 -18.40 -7.65
N LEU A 198 10.67 -19.04 -6.57
CA LEU A 198 10.36 -18.62 -5.20
C LEU A 198 10.98 -17.25 -4.88
N VAL A 199 12.15 -16.92 -5.44
CA VAL A 199 12.76 -15.59 -5.32
C VAL A 199 11.93 -14.53 -6.06
N ALA A 200 11.41 -14.85 -7.25
CA ALA A 200 10.50 -13.94 -7.96
C ALA A 200 9.19 -13.73 -7.18
N LEU A 201 8.58 -14.79 -6.67
CA LEU A 201 7.40 -14.71 -5.79
C LEU A 201 7.66 -13.85 -4.55
N GLU A 202 8.83 -14.00 -3.91
CA GLU A 202 9.24 -13.17 -2.78
C GLU A 202 9.36 -11.69 -3.16
N GLN A 203 9.94 -11.40 -4.31
CA GLN A 203 10.16 -10.02 -4.79
C GLN A 203 8.84 -9.32 -5.13
N GLU A 204 7.92 -10.03 -5.79
CA GLU A 204 6.67 -9.46 -6.29
C GLU A 204 5.54 -9.47 -5.25
N THR A 205 5.41 -10.56 -4.47
CA THR A 205 4.25 -10.79 -3.60
C THR A 205 4.60 -10.96 -2.12
N GLY A 206 5.89 -11.04 -1.78
CA GLY A 206 6.34 -11.39 -0.44
C GLY A 206 5.80 -10.47 0.65
N GLU A 207 5.78 -9.16 0.42
CA GLU A 207 5.22 -8.21 1.39
C GLU A 207 3.70 -8.36 1.55
N PHE A 208 2.96 -8.51 0.46
CA PHE A 208 1.52 -8.74 0.51
C PHE A 208 1.21 -10.00 1.32
N VAL A 209 1.89 -11.10 1.02
CA VAL A 209 1.73 -12.37 1.74
C VAL A 209 2.12 -12.23 3.20
N ASP A 210 3.25 -11.59 3.50
CA ASP A 210 3.70 -11.42 4.88
C ASP A 210 2.67 -10.64 5.70
N SER A 211 2.08 -9.60 5.10
CA SER A 211 1.08 -8.75 5.73
C SER A 211 -0.25 -9.46 5.96
N GLN A 212 -0.67 -10.32 5.02
CA GLN A 212 -1.86 -11.13 5.16
C GLN A 212 -1.70 -12.17 6.28
N ILE A 213 -0.53 -12.80 6.39
CA ILE A 213 -0.26 -13.76 7.47
C ILE A 213 -0.28 -13.08 8.84
N ASP A 214 0.35 -11.90 8.98
CA ASP A 214 0.31 -11.10 10.22
C ASP A 214 -1.14 -10.87 10.68
N ILE A 215 -2.05 -10.58 9.76
CA ILE A 215 -3.48 -10.37 10.06
C ILE A 215 -4.16 -11.68 10.43
N ILE A 216 -3.92 -12.76 9.69
CA ILE A 216 -4.50 -14.09 9.92
C ILE A 216 -4.13 -14.63 11.31
N ASP A 217 -2.90 -14.40 11.76
CA ASP A 217 -2.39 -14.87 13.05
C ASP A 217 -2.80 -13.99 14.23
N THR A 218 -3.30 -12.78 13.98
CA THR A 218 -3.63 -11.83 15.04
C THR A 218 -5.07 -11.97 15.55
N THR A 219 -5.27 -11.78 16.85
CA THR A 219 -6.61 -11.75 17.45
C THR A 219 -7.30 -10.42 17.13
N GLY A 220 -8.59 -10.49 16.77
CA GLY A 220 -9.43 -9.31 16.55
C GLY A 220 -9.51 -8.37 17.77
N GLY A 221 -9.40 -7.07 17.50
CA GLY A 221 -9.49 -5.98 18.46
C GLY A 221 -10.93 -5.58 18.81
N ASP A 222 -11.06 -4.53 19.63
CA ASP A 222 -12.35 -3.93 20.02
C ASP A 222 -12.69 -2.73 19.13
N ALA A 223 -13.61 -2.95 18.18
CA ALA A 223 -14.07 -1.93 17.25
C ALA A 223 -15.08 -0.94 17.86
N ALA A 224 -15.67 -1.23 19.03
CA ALA A 224 -16.73 -0.40 19.61
C ALA A 224 -16.27 1.03 19.92
N GLY A 225 -14.97 1.23 20.19
CA GLY A 225 -14.37 2.55 20.43
C GLY A 225 -14.19 3.41 19.18
N LEU A 226 -14.30 2.80 17.99
CA LEU A 226 -14.08 3.44 16.69
C LEU A 226 -15.37 3.90 16.02
N VAL A 227 -16.53 3.44 16.49
CA VAL A 227 -17.81 3.78 15.85
C VAL A 227 -18.00 5.29 15.73
N GLY A 228 -18.40 5.75 14.54
CA GLY A 228 -18.73 7.14 14.25
C GLY A 228 -18.36 7.58 12.83
N ASP A 229 -18.56 8.87 12.56
CA ASP A 229 -18.30 9.49 11.27
C ASP A 229 -16.86 10.04 11.24
N TYR A 230 -16.18 9.88 10.11
CA TYR A 230 -14.78 10.24 9.90
C TYR A 230 -14.61 11.16 8.70
N ARG A 231 -13.52 11.91 8.72
CA ARG A 231 -12.91 12.52 7.53
C ARG A 231 -11.58 11.84 7.27
N SER A 232 -11.21 11.70 6.00
CA SER A 232 -9.83 11.48 5.63
C SER A 232 -9.29 12.61 4.78
N SER A 233 -7.97 12.70 4.66
CA SER A 233 -7.32 13.51 3.63
C SER A 233 -6.04 12.83 3.19
N GLY A 234 -5.84 12.72 1.88
CA GLY A 234 -4.68 12.09 1.28
C GLY A 234 -3.92 12.99 0.32
N LEU A 235 -2.65 12.65 0.13
CA LEU A 235 -1.80 13.16 -0.94
C LEU A 235 -1.10 11.95 -1.57
N ASN A 236 -1.26 11.78 -2.88
CA ASN A 236 -0.55 10.79 -3.66
C ASN A 236 0.44 11.46 -4.60
N ILE A 237 1.53 10.76 -4.83
CA ILE A 237 2.50 11.04 -5.86
C ILE A 237 2.66 9.76 -6.69
N SER A 238 2.59 9.89 -8.00
CA SER A 238 2.60 8.74 -8.90
C SER A 238 3.51 8.93 -10.11
N LEU A 239 4.12 7.82 -10.50
CA LEU A 239 5.00 7.69 -11.65
C LEU A 239 4.42 6.65 -12.59
N HIS A 240 4.29 7.06 -13.86
CA HIS A 240 3.66 6.28 -14.91
C HIS A 240 4.62 6.18 -16.08
N ASP A 241 4.81 5.02 -16.68
CA ASP A 241 5.56 4.91 -17.93
C ASP A 241 4.69 4.54 -19.12
N ASP A 242 5.34 4.40 -20.26
CA ASP A 242 4.80 3.73 -21.42
C ASP A 242 5.82 2.70 -21.90
N ASP A 243 5.35 1.54 -22.38
CA ASP A 243 6.18 0.44 -22.86
C ASP A 243 6.87 0.73 -24.21
N GLY A 244 7.30 1.99 -24.40
CA GLY A 244 8.00 2.49 -25.57
C GLY A 244 7.09 2.74 -26.78
N GLN A 245 5.77 2.60 -26.63
CA GLN A 245 4.82 2.81 -27.72
C GLN A 245 4.76 4.29 -28.15
N TYR A 246 4.80 5.21 -27.20
CA TYR A 246 4.67 6.64 -27.42
C TYR A 246 5.92 7.43 -27.03
N GLY A 247 6.82 6.84 -26.25
CA GLY A 247 8.00 7.44 -25.64
C GLY A 247 7.65 8.54 -24.62
N ILE A 248 6.52 8.42 -23.93
CA ILE A 248 6.01 9.38 -22.94
C ILE A 248 5.54 8.66 -21.68
N GLY A 249 6.10 9.02 -20.54
CA GLY A 249 5.52 8.72 -19.23
C GLY A 249 5.02 9.98 -18.55
N THR A 250 4.50 9.82 -17.34
CA THR A 250 3.99 10.95 -16.56
C THR A 250 4.52 10.98 -15.13
N PHE A 251 4.59 12.19 -14.59
CA PHE A 251 4.75 12.46 -13.18
C PHE A 251 3.46 13.12 -12.70
N ALA A 252 2.75 12.45 -11.78
CA ALA A 252 1.44 12.88 -11.33
C ALA A 252 1.40 13.11 -9.82
N ALA A 253 0.44 13.94 -9.42
CA ALA A 253 0.13 14.23 -8.04
C ALA A 253 -1.36 14.49 -7.90
N ASP A 254 -1.90 14.07 -6.77
CA ASP A 254 -3.31 14.24 -6.44
C ASP A 254 -3.53 14.32 -4.95
N THR A 255 -4.67 14.92 -4.58
CA THR A 255 -5.09 15.08 -3.20
C THR A 255 -6.60 14.95 -3.12
N TRP A 256 -7.07 14.44 -2.00
CA TRP A 256 -8.48 14.19 -1.78
C TRP A 256 -8.87 14.38 -0.31
N ILE A 257 -10.17 14.56 -0.08
CA ILE A 257 -10.83 14.46 1.22
C ILE A 257 -12.06 13.60 1.07
N SER A 258 -12.14 12.52 1.83
CA SER A 258 -13.31 11.64 1.82
C SER A 258 -14.05 11.62 3.16
N ALA A 259 -15.31 11.19 3.11
CA ALA A 259 -16.17 10.98 4.27
C ALA A 259 -16.43 9.48 4.46
N PHE A 260 -16.41 9.04 5.72
CA PHE A 260 -16.63 7.65 6.07
C PHE A 260 -17.53 7.54 7.30
N SER A 261 -18.27 6.44 7.41
CA SER A 261 -18.82 5.99 8.68
C SER A 261 -18.29 4.61 9.04
N LEU A 262 -17.90 4.41 10.30
CA LEU A 262 -17.44 3.13 10.83
C LEU A 262 -18.49 2.56 11.80
N GLU A 263 -18.83 1.28 11.62
CA GLU A 263 -19.67 0.49 12.52
C GLU A 263 -18.92 -0.75 13.07
N ASP A 264 -19.37 -1.26 14.22
CA ASP A 264 -18.81 -2.46 14.87
C ASP A 264 -19.56 -3.71 14.39
N GLY A 265 -18.93 -4.46 13.48
CA GLY A 265 -19.43 -5.76 12.98
C GLY A 265 -19.21 -6.92 13.96
N GLY A 266 -18.41 -6.70 15.01
CA GLY A 266 -18.07 -7.68 16.04
C GLY A 266 -16.88 -8.57 15.67
N ALA A 267 -16.27 -9.20 16.69
CA ALA A 267 -15.11 -10.08 16.54
C ALA A 267 -13.91 -9.44 15.81
N GLY A 268 -13.73 -8.12 15.95
CA GLY A 268 -12.68 -7.35 15.26
C GLY A 268 -13.09 -6.82 13.89
N VAL A 269 -14.25 -7.21 13.35
CA VAL A 269 -14.76 -6.67 12.09
C VAL A 269 -15.21 -5.22 12.30
N VAL A 270 -14.76 -4.35 11.40
CA VAL A 270 -15.20 -2.97 11.25
C VAL A 270 -15.91 -2.87 9.91
N GLU A 271 -17.17 -2.44 9.92
CA GLU A 271 -17.91 -2.12 8.70
C GLU A 271 -17.58 -0.67 8.34
N LEU A 272 -17.00 -0.42 7.17
CA LEU A 272 -16.66 0.90 6.68
C LEU A 272 -17.59 1.27 5.52
N THR A 273 -18.28 2.39 5.65
CA THR A 273 -19.08 2.96 4.56
C THR A 273 -18.40 4.22 4.06
N TRP A 274 -18.09 4.27 2.77
CA TRP A 274 -17.78 5.51 2.07
C TRP A 274 -19.01 6.36 1.94
N GLU A 275 -18.89 7.67 2.12
CA GLU A 275 -19.99 8.59 1.89
C GLU A 275 -19.70 9.60 0.78
N GLY A 276 -18.55 9.50 0.11
CA GLY A 276 -18.12 10.38 -0.98
C GLY A 276 -16.73 10.99 -0.78
N GLU A 277 -16.23 11.63 -1.82
CA GLU A 277 -14.89 12.20 -1.92
C GLU A 277 -14.86 13.46 -2.78
N GLU A 278 -14.03 14.42 -2.39
CA GLU A 278 -13.67 15.56 -3.22
C GLU A 278 -12.17 15.49 -3.50
N GLY A 279 -11.79 15.59 -4.77
CA GLY A 279 -10.42 15.34 -5.20
C GLY A 279 -9.93 16.29 -6.28
N ALA A 280 -8.62 16.32 -6.47
CA ALA A 280 -7.99 16.95 -7.61
C ALA A 280 -6.74 16.20 -7.99
N TRP A 281 -6.44 16.19 -9.29
CA TRP A 281 -5.31 15.47 -9.86
C TRP A 281 -4.66 16.25 -10.99
N ALA A 282 -3.35 16.09 -11.15
CA ALA A 282 -2.64 16.52 -12.34
C ALA A 282 -1.58 15.52 -12.76
N ASN A 283 -1.32 15.47 -14.07
CA ASN A 283 -0.13 14.81 -14.60
C ASN A 283 0.70 15.72 -15.49
N LEU A 284 2.01 15.64 -15.33
CA LEU A 284 3.00 16.22 -16.21
C LEU A 284 3.52 15.13 -17.15
N SER A 285 3.26 15.29 -18.44
CA SER A 285 3.69 14.38 -19.49
C SER A 285 4.66 15.07 -20.45
N GLY A 286 5.55 14.30 -21.08
CA GLY A 286 6.42 14.80 -22.14
C GLY A 286 7.83 14.24 -22.11
N SER A 287 8.80 15.07 -22.52
CA SER A 287 10.21 14.66 -22.62
C SER A 287 11.14 15.81 -22.22
N ASP A 288 12.05 15.53 -21.30
CA ASP A 288 13.07 16.48 -20.83
C ASP A 288 14.03 16.96 -21.94
N LEU A 289 14.17 16.19 -23.02
CA LEU A 289 14.97 16.59 -24.19
C LEU A 289 14.25 17.58 -25.13
N ALA A 290 12.94 17.74 -24.96
CA ALA A 290 12.08 18.57 -25.79
C ALA A 290 10.97 19.25 -24.96
N PRO A 291 11.31 20.11 -23.98
CA PRO A 291 10.34 20.64 -23.01
C PRO A 291 9.16 21.40 -23.62
N GLN A 292 9.33 21.93 -24.84
CA GLN A 292 8.25 22.57 -25.61
C GLN A 292 7.12 21.61 -26.00
N ASN A 293 7.31 20.30 -25.84
CA ASN A 293 6.31 19.26 -26.08
C ASN A 293 5.69 18.74 -24.77
N ASN A 294 6.08 19.29 -23.62
CA ASN A 294 5.48 18.90 -22.36
C ASN A 294 4.04 19.41 -22.30
N SER A 295 3.19 18.62 -21.66
CA SER A 295 1.79 18.92 -21.41
C SER A 295 1.48 18.65 -19.96
N LEU A 296 0.59 19.47 -19.41
CA LEU A 296 0.03 19.26 -18.10
C LEU A 296 -1.48 19.13 -18.24
N ASN A 297 -2.05 18.08 -17.66
CA ASN A 297 -3.48 17.97 -17.45
C ASN A 297 -3.79 18.27 -15.99
N TYR A 298 -4.88 18.99 -15.71
CA TYR A 298 -5.37 19.24 -14.35
C TYR A 298 -6.89 19.09 -14.30
N TYR A 299 -7.37 18.30 -13.35
CA TYR A 299 -8.79 18.04 -13.14
C TYR A 299 -9.13 18.12 -11.64
N VAL A 300 -10.38 18.47 -11.38
CA VAL A 300 -11.02 18.40 -10.07
C VAL A 300 -12.23 17.51 -10.20
N ASP A 301 -12.50 16.72 -9.17
CA ASP A 301 -13.59 15.77 -9.17
C ASP A 301 -14.32 15.73 -7.83
N ILE A 302 -15.60 15.34 -7.89
CA ILE A 302 -16.46 15.14 -6.74
C ILE A 302 -17.23 13.85 -6.98
N ASP A 303 -17.00 12.89 -6.10
CA ASP A 303 -17.73 11.64 -6.06
C ASP A 303 -18.71 11.62 -4.88
N ASP A 304 -19.97 11.33 -5.20
CA ASP A 304 -21.07 11.21 -4.24
C ASP A 304 -21.50 9.75 -4.04
N ASP A 305 -20.76 8.78 -4.60
CA ASP A 305 -21.05 7.38 -4.49
C ASP A 305 -20.81 6.86 -3.07
N THR A 306 -21.48 5.74 -2.78
CA THR A 306 -21.50 5.12 -1.46
C THR A 306 -21.20 3.65 -1.65
N GLU A 307 -20.16 3.18 -0.95
CA GLU A 307 -19.74 1.80 -0.98
C GLU A 307 -19.45 1.29 0.43
N GLU A 308 -19.76 0.04 0.68
CA GLU A 308 -19.53 -0.64 1.95
C GLU A 308 -18.42 -1.67 1.80
N VAL A 309 -17.40 -1.58 2.64
CA VAL A 309 -16.30 -2.55 2.72
C VAL A 309 -16.09 -3.00 4.16
N GLU A 310 -15.62 -4.24 4.33
CA GLU A 310 -15.27 -4.77 5.64
C GLU A 310 -13.76 -4.65 5.88
N GLY A 311 -13.39 -4.29 7.11
CA GLY A 311 -12.01 -4.31 7.59
C GLY A 311 -11.87 -5.16 8.85
N LEU A 312 -10.65 -5.61 9.12
CA LEU A 312 -10.31 -6.31 10.36
C LEU A 312 -9.41 -5.42 11.24
N LEU A 313 -9.90 -5.09 12.42
CA LEU A 313 -9.13 -4.45 13.47
C LEU A 313 -8.39 -5.51 14.29
N THR A 314 -7.09 -5.37 14.44
CA THR A 314 -6.27 -6.19 15.34
C THR A 314 -6.26 -5.63 16.76
N ALA A 315 -5.87 -6.45 17.73
CA ALA A 315 -5.68 -6.02 19.11
C ALA A 315 -4.67 -4.88 19.28
N ASP A 316 -3.67 -4.78 18.39
CA ASP A 316 -2.62 -3.76 18.41
C ASP A 316 -3.02 -2.46 17.69
N GLY A 317 -4.30 -2.35 17.30
CA GLY A 317 -4.84 -1.15 16.68
C GLY A 317 -4.52 -1.00 15.19
N LEU A 318 -4.16 -2.09 14.50
CA LEU A 318 -4.07 -2.11 13.05
C LEU A 318 -5.44 -2.41 12.46
N LEU A 319 -6.00 -1.49 11.68
CA LEU A 319 -7.18 -1.74 10.86
C LEU A 319 -6.72 -2.11 9.44
N ALA A 320 -6.99 -3.34 9.04
CA ALA A 320 -6.69 -3.85 7.72
C ALA A 320 -7.94 -3.84 6.84
N VAL A 321 -7.87 -3.20 5.68
CA VAL A 321 -8.92 -3.18 4.67
C VAL A 321 -8.34 -3.70 3.37
N GLU A 322 -9.03 -4.63 2.73
CA GLU A 322 -8.54 -5.29 1.52
C GLU A 322 -9.29 -4.77 0.30
N SER A 323 -8.59 -4.48 -0.80
CA SER A 323 -9.20 -4.36 -2.12
C SER A 323 -9.17 -5.70 -2.85
N GLU A 324 -10.19 -5.92 -3.65
CA GLU A 324 -10.24 -7.05 -4.57
C GLU A 324 -9.39 -6.75 -5.82
N PHE A 325 -9.20 -7.79 -6.64
CA PHE A 325 -8.70 -7.61 -7.98
C PHE A 325 -9.71 -6.86 -8.84
N GLU A 326 -9.24 -5.86 -9.58
CA GLU A 326 -10.11 -4.99 -10.36
C GLU A 326 -9.56 -4.78 -11.77
N GLU A 327 -10.48 -4.74 -12.74
CA GLU A 327 -10.20 -4.29 -14.10
C GLU A 327 -11.11 -3.12 -14.45
N GLU A 328 -10.49 -2.07 -14.96
CA GLU A 328 -11.14 -0.82 -15.33
C GLU A 328 -10.93 -0.53 -16.81
N ILE A 329 -11.94 -0.02 -17.49
CA ILE A 329 -11.88 0.26 -18.93
C ILE A 329 -12.31 1.71 -19.15
N ASP A 330 -11.42 2.52 -19.71
CA ASP A 330 -11.74 3.89 -20.13
C ASP A 330 -11.20 4.17 -21.54
N GLY A 331 -12.15 4.32 -22.46
CA GLY A 331 -11.87 4.66 -23.84
C GLY A 331 -10.91 3.67 -24.49
N ASP A 332 -9.71 4.13 -24.83
CA ASP A 332 -8.70 3.33 -25.52
C ASP A 332 -7.79 2.51 -24.58
N PHE A 333 -7.88 2.73 -23.28
CA PHE A 333 -7.05 2.09 -22.28
C PHE A 333 -7.89 1.25 -21.31
N ALA A 334 -7.23 0.30 -20.67
CA ALA A 334 -7.76 -0.46 -19.56
C ALA A 334 -6.66 -0.64 -18.52
N TRP A 335 -7.05 -0.80 -17.25
CA TRP A 335 -6.14 -0.98 -16.13
C TRP A 335 -6.46 -2.26 -15.39
N ARG A 336 -5.42 -2.90 -14.90
CA ARG A 336 -5.51 -4.05 -14.01
C ARG A 336 -4.84 -3.71 -12.70
N TRP A 337 -5.60 -3.88 -11.62
CA TRP A 337 -5.16 -3.59 -10.27
C TRP A 337 -5.20 -4.89 -9.45
N PRO A 338 -4.05 -5.37 -8.95
CA PRO A 338 -3.99 -6.54 -8.10
C PRO A 338 -4.61 -6.24 -6.72
N PRO A 339 -5.01 -7.28 -5.96
CA PRO A 339 -5.46 -7.12 -4.59
C PRO A 339 -4.42 -6.39 -3.75
N THR A 340 -4.88 -5.41 -2.98
CA THR A 340 -4.02 -4.60 -2.11
C THR A 340 -4.56 -4.62 -0.69
N LEU A 341 -3.65 -4.62 0.28
CA LEU A 341 -3.99 -4.60 1.69
C LEU A 341 -3.64 -3.24 2.31
N PHE A 342 -4.66 -2.43 2.53
CA PHE A 342 -4.53 -1.13 3.20
C PHE A 342 -4.43 -1.35 4.70
N ARG A 343 -3.35 -0.82 5.28
CA ARG A 343 -2.99 -0.99 6.68
C ARG A 343 -3.02 0.34 7.39
N LEU A 344 -4.09 0.58 8.13
CA LEU A 344 -4.34 1.80 8.88
C LEU A 344 -3.88 1.61 10.33
N GLN A 345 -2.81 2.29 10.75
CA GLN A 345 -2.38 2.24 12.15
C GLN A 345 -3.12 3.27 12.98
N ARG A 346 -3.84 2.80 14.00
CA ARG A 346 -4.47 3.65 15.00
C ARG A 346 -3.42 4.34 15.87
N VAL A 347 -3.65 5.61 16.18
CA VAL A 347 -2.85 6.37 17.16
C VAL A 347 -3.35 6.05 18.57
N GLN A 348 -2.75 5.03 19.19
CA GLN A 348 -3.07 4.58 20.55
C GLN A 348 -4.60 4.37 20.72
N ASP A 349 -5.23 5.00 21.71
CA ASP A 349 -6.67 4.92 21.96
C ASP A 349 -7.48 5.99 21.20
N ARG A 350 -6.86 6.82 20.37
CA ARG A 350 -7.57 7.83 19.57
C ARG A 350 -8.30 7.22 18.39
N ALA A 351 -9.38 7.87 17.97
CA ALA A 351 -10.09 7.57 16.73
C ALA A 351 -9.41 8.28 15.54
N LEU A 352 -8.10 8.04 15.40
CA LEU A 352 -7.20 8.64 14.42
C LEU A 352 -6.35 7.53 13.82
N PHE A 353 -6.31 7.43 12.50
CA PHE A 353 -5.52 6.44 11.78
C PHE A 353 -4.62 7.08 10.74
N ILE A 354 -3.47 6.46 10.53
CA ILE A 354 -2.53 6.81 9.47
C ILE A 354 -2.41 5.62 8.53
N LEU A 355 -2.56 5.89 7.24
CA LEU A 355 -2.33 4.97 6.14
C LEU A 355 -1.16 5.48 5.30
N GLN A 356 -0.28 4.57 4.91
CA GLN A 356 0.56 4.77 3.75
C GLN A 356 0.22 3.69 2.74
N ALA A 357 -0.27 4.10 1.57
CA ALA A 357 -0.63 3.17 0.52
C ALA A 357 0.50 3.07 -0.50
N GLU A 358 0.69 1.85 -0.99
CA GLU A 358 1.56 1.51 -2.10
C GLU A 358 0.66 0.95 -3.19
N GLU A 359 0.35 1.79 -4.16
CA GLU A 359 -0.57 1.45 -5.24
C GLU A 359 0.26 1.09 -6.47
N ALA A 360 -0.08 -0.02 -7.12
CA ALA A 360 0.58 -0.46 -8.33
C ALA A 360 -0.43 -1.15 -9.24
N GLY A 361 -0.38 -0.83 -10.53
CA GLY A 361 -1.24 -1.42 -11.54
C GLY A 361 -0.58 -1.42 -12.90
N VAL A 362 -1.24 -2.08 -13.84
CA VAL A 362 -0.73 -2.22 -15.20
C VAL A 362 -1.77 -1.70 -16.17
N ARG A 363 -1.34 -0.85 -17.10
CA ARG A 363 -2.16 -0.30 -18.18
C ARG A 363 -2.01 -1.16 -19.44
N TYR A 364 -3.13 -1.35 -20.13
CA TYR A 364 -3.27 -2.09 -21.37
C TYR A 364 -4.11 -1.30 -22.38
N GLN A 365 -4.09 -1.71 -23.65
CA GLN A 365 -5.13 -1.33 -24.59
C GLN A 365 -6.45 -2.01 -24.24
N SER A 366 -7.56 -1.35 -24.59
CA SER A 366 -8.89 -1.96 -24.55
C SER A 366 -9.32 -2.46 -25.94
N VAL A 367 -10.19 -3.47 -25.96
CA VAL A 367 -10.73 -4.13 -27.16
C VAL A 367 -12.26 -4.15 -27.13
N ASP A 368 -12.86 -4.01 -28.32
CA ASP A 368 -14.30 -4.19 -28.55
C ASP A 368 -14.57 -5.65 -28.92
N THR A 369 -15.01 -6.45 -27.94
CA THR A 369 -15.17 -7.90 -28.07
C THR A 369 -16.43 -8.28 -28.85
N ASP A 370 -17.47 -7.44 -28.83
CA ASP A 370 -18.75 -7.70 -29.48
C ASP A 370 -18.96 -6.97 -30.83
N ASN A 371 -17.98 -6.12 -31.21
CA ASN A 371 -17.94 -5.27 -32.40
C ASN A 371 -19.09 -4.25 -32.47
N ASN A 372 -19.55 -3.72 -31.34
CA ASN A 372 -20.61 -2.71 -31.29
C ASN A 372 -20.10 -1.26 -31.48
N GLY A 373 -18.77 -1.07 -31.44
CA GLY A 373 -18.10 0.23 -31.56
C GLY A 373 -17.66 0.85 -30.23
N GLU A 374 -17.94 0.20 -29.10
CA GLU A 374 -17.51 0.55 -27.75
C GLU A 374 -16.54 -0.54 -27.28
N LYS A 375 -15.42 -0.12 -26.66
CA LYS A 375 -14.44 -1.07 -26.13
C LYS A 375 -14.93 -1.55 -24.76
N ASP A 376 -14.96 -2.86 -24.56
CA ASP A 376 -15.67 -3.51 -23.45
C ASP A 376 -14.84 -4.58 -22.72
N ALA A 377 -13.58 -4.79 -23.14
CA ALA A 377 -12.63 -5.61 -22.41
C ALA A 377 -11.21 -5.03 -22.47
N LEU A 378 -10.40 -5.42 -21.50
CA LEU A 378 -8.94 -5.26 -21.54
C LEU A 378 -8.35 -6.25 -22.57
N ASP A 379 -7.38 -5.81 -23.38
CA ASP A 379 -6.58 -6.67 -24.25
C ASP A 379 -5.28 -7.05 -23.54
N PRO A 380 -5.16 -8.28 -23.01
CA PRO A 380 -4.04 -8.63 -22.17
C PRO A 380 -2.75 -8.83 -22.99
N ASP A 381 -2.85 -8.96 -24.33
CA ASP A 381 -1.73 -9.04 -25.28
C ASP A 381 -1.09 -7.69 -25.59
N GLU A 382 -1.76 -6.58 -25.26
CA GLU A 382 -1.35 -5.22 -25.62
C GLU A 382 -1.13 -4.39 -24.36
N ARG A 383 -0.11 -4.77 -23.56
CA ARG A 383 0.37 -4.00 -22.40
C ARG A 383 0.96 -2.67 -22.84
N GLU A 384 0.68 -1.61 -22.08
CA GLU A 384 1.04 -0.22 -22.40
C GLU A 384 1.91 0.46 -21.35
N GLY A 385 1.98 -0.02 -20.11
CA GLY A 385 2.89 0.51 -19.10
C GLY A 385 2.49 0.20 -17.66
N ASP A 386 3.32 0.64 -16.73
CA ASP A 386 3.12 0.55 -15.28
C ASP A 386 2.58 1.85 -14.68
N GLU A 387 1.68 1.71 -13.71
CA GLU A 387 1.11 2.79 -12.93
C GLU A 387 1.49 2.58 -11.47
N VAL A 388 2.32 3.45 -10.88
CA VAL A 388 2.81 3.25 -9.52
C VAL A 388 2.65 4.52 -8.68
N GLY A 389 1.94 4.41 -7.56
CA GLY A 389 1.65 5.50 -6.63
C GLY A 389 2.15 5.25 -5.22
N ARG A 390 2.48 6.33 -4.51
CA ARG A 390 2.66 6.33 -3.06
C ARG A 390 1.81 7.42 -2.46
N SER A 391 1.10 7.10 -1.38
CA SER A 391 0.28 8.08 -0.68
C SER A 391 0.42 7.98 0.83
N ILE A 392 0.17 9.12 1.49
CA ILE A 392 -0.09 9.19 2.92
C ILE A 392 -1.50 9.76 3.09
N GLU A 393 -2.32 9.03 3.83
CA GLU A 393 -3.69 9.42 4.16
C GLU A 393 -3.92 9.35 5.66
N VAL A 394 -4.60 10.35 6.19
CA VAL A 394 -4.93 10.45 7.62
C VAL A 394 -6.44 10.42 7.77
N PHE A 395 -6.94 9.63 8.72
CA PHE A 395 -8.37 9.48 9.01
C PHE A 395 -8.65 9.93 10.44
N ALA A 396 -9.57 10.86 10.64
CA ALA A 396 -9.94 11.34 11.97
C ALA A 396 -11.45 11.31 12.18
N ARG A 397 -11.88 10.81 13.35
CA ARG A 397 -13.28 10.88 13.74
C ARG A 397 -13.70 12.33 13.93
N LYS A 398 -14.87 12.64 13.40
CA LYS A 398 -15.50 13.96 13.46
C LYS A 398 -15.99 14.25 14.88
N PRO A 399 -15.73 15.46 15.41
CA PRO A 399 -16.37 15.93 16.62
C PRO A 399 -17.90 15.94 16.53
N VAL A 400 -18.53 15.89 17.70
CA VAL A 400 -19.98 16.11 17.83
C VAL A 400 -20.22 17.35 18.69
N ASN A 401 -20.70 18.44 18.06
CA ASN A 401 -20.96 19.74 18.68
C ASN A 401 -19.70 20.56 19.03
N MET A 402 -18.69 20.53 18.16
CA MET A 402 -17.52 21.39 18.29
C MET A 402 -17.93 22.87 18.31
N THR A 403 -17.19 23.66 19.09
CA THR A 403 -17.23 25.11 19.10
C THR A 403 -15.83 25.70 18.97
N GLU A 404 -15.73 26.98 18.61
CA GLU A 404 -14.45 27.70 18.57
C GLU A 404 -13.66 27.59 19.88
N ALA A 405 -14.34 27.49 21.03
CA ALA A 405 -13.71 27.41 22.34
C ALA A 405 -12.95 26.09 22.59
N ASP A 406 -13.26 25.05 21.82
CA ASP A 406 -12.59 23.75 21.89
C ASP A 406 -11.24 23.79 21.16
N LEU A 407 -11.13 24.62 20.13
CA LEU A 407 -9.90 24.85 19.37
C LEU A 407 -9.08 25.98 20.01
N VAL A 408 -8.28 25.61 21.00
CA VAL A 408 -7.44 26.55 21.77
C VAL A 408 -6.06 25.97 22.06
N GLY A 409 -5.05 26.84 22.00
CA GLY A 409 -3.65 26.55 22.34
C GLY A 409 -2.74 26.43 21.12
N SER A 410 -1.49 26.02 21.39
CA SER A 410 -0.44 25.90 20.38
C SER A 410 -0.50 24.57 19.63
N PHE A 411 -0.36 24.64 18.31
CA PHE A 411 -0.20 23.49 17.42
C PHE A 411 1.10 23.61 16.64
N GLY A 412 1.79 22.50 16.45
CA GLY A 412 2.88 22.39 15.50
C GLY A 412 2.30 21.97 14.16
N ARG A 413 2.60 22.71 13.09
CA ARG A 413 2.16 22.42 11.73
C ARG A 413 3.36 21.99 10.90
N ILE A 414 3.15 20.96 10.09
CA ILE A 414 3.96 20.68 8.92
C ILE A 414 3.17 20.91 7.65
N TYR A 415 3.87 21.17 6.56
CA TYR A 415 3.32 21.27 5.22
C TYR A 415 4.23 20.51 4.27
N PHE A 416 3.63 19.76 3.35
CA PHE A 416 4.30 19.13 2.24
C PHE A 416 3.48 19.41 0.97
N GLY A 417 4.11 19.96 -0.06
CA GLY A 417 3.43 20.30 -1.31
C GLY A 417 4.25 19.97 -2.54
N VAL A 418 3.54 19.66 -3.63
CA VAL A 418 4.11 19.38 -4.95
C VAL A 418 3.47 20.31 -5.96
N THR A 419 4.28 20.90 -6.84
CA THR A 419 3.81 21.73 -7.96
C THR A 419 4.37 21.22 -9.27
N LEU A 420 3.49 21.02 -10.25
CA LEU A 420 3.80 20.59 -11.61
C LEU A 420 3.47 21.72 -12.59
N ASN A 421 4.35 21.97 -13.55
CA ASN A 421 4.18 23.02 -14.55
C ASN A 421 4.29 22.47 -15.98
N SER A 422 3.45 22.97 -16.89
CA SER A 422 3.43 22.54 -18.29
C SER A 422 4.74 22.81 -19.05
N ASN A 423 5.62 23.65 -18.51
CA ASN A 423 6.97 23.84 -19.05
C ASN A 423 7.95 22.69 -18.72
N GLY A 424 7.56 21.68 -17.93
CA GLY A 424 8.43 20.58 -17.48
C GLY A 424 9.08 20.76 -16.11
N GLN A 425 8.80 21.87 -15.43
CA GLN A 425 9.27 22.10 -14.07
C GLN A 425 8.40 21.35 -13.06
N ALA A 426 9.05 20.80 -12.05
CA ALA A 426 8.40 20.27 -10.87
C ALA A 426 9.08 20.78 -9.60
N GLU A 427 8.29 21.03 -8.56
CA GLU A 427 8.77 21.55 -7.29
C GLU A 427 8.18 20.75 -6.15
N VAL A 428 8.99 20.48 -5.14
CA VAL A 428 8.54 19.97 -3.85
C VAL A 428 8.88 20.97 -2.77
N GLU A 429 7.95 21.19 -1.86
CA GLU A 429 8.01 22.20 -0.82
C GLU A 429 7.69 21.59 0.54
N THR A 430 8.47 21.97 1.55
CA THR A 430 8.18 21.63 2.94
C THR A 430 8.19 22.85 3.83
N GLU A 431 7.27 22.89 4.80
CA GLU A 431 7.28 23.92 5.84
C GLU A 431 7.09 23.36 7.24
N THR A 432 7.61 24.10 8.22
CA THR A 432 7.32 23.90 9.64
C THR A 432 7.01 25.23 10.28
N ASN A 433 5.93 25.30 11.06
CA ASN A 433 5.60 26.47 11.87
C ASN A 433 4.72 26.14 13.08
N LYS A 434 4.58 27.11 13.99
CA LYS A 434 3.66 27.02 15.12
C LYS A 434 2.43 27.86 14.85
N LEU A 435 1.28 27.31 15.14
CA LEU A 435 -0.03 27.95 15.10
C LEU A 435 -0.54 28.14 16.53
N GLU A 436 -1.21 29.26 16.80
CA GLU A 436 -1.88 29.48 18.09
C GLU A 436 -3.35 29.82 17.85
N PHE A 437 -4.24 28.96 18.35
CA PHE A 437 -5.68 29.21 18.32
C PHE A 437 -6.15 29.86 19.62
N ASP A 438 -6.95 30.93 19.52
CA ASP A 438 -7.35 31.74 20.67
C ASP A 438 -8.63 31.26 21.37
N GLY A 439 -9.31 30.23 20.84
CA GLY A 439 -10.59 29.74 21.34
C GLY A 439 -11.79 30.64 21.02
N ALA A 440 -11.63 31.59 20.11
CA ALA A 440 -12.64 32.60 19.73
C ALA A 440 -12.65 32.87 18.21
N GLY A 441 -12.26 31.86 17.41
CA GLY A 441 -12.22 31.93 15.95
C GLY A 441 -11.01 32.67 15.39
N GLY A 442 -9.98 32.94 16.21
CA GLY A 442 -8.73 33.57 15.80
C GLY A 442 -7.56 32.60 15.78
N LEU A 443 -6.72 32.73 14.75
CA LEU A 443 -5.47 31.99 14.55
C LEU A 443 -4.30 32.97 14.41
N ASP A 444 -3.24 32.77 15.19
CA ASP A 444 -1.94 33.38 14.93
C ASP A 444 -1.05 32.38 14.17
N TYR A 445 -0.61 32.78 12.97
CA TYR A 445 0.29 32.01 12.11
C TYR A 445 1.73 32.41 12.44
N GLY A 446 2.49 31.50 13.05
CA GLY A 446 3.91 31.71 13.34
C GLY A 446 4.77 31.73 12.07
N LEU A 447 5.97 32.29 12.18
CA LEU A 447 6.94 32.33 11.07
C LEU A 447 7.24 30.91 10.59
N ALA A 448 7.00 30.64 9.31
CA ALA A 448 7.26 29.36 8.68
C ALA A 448 8.69 29.27 8.15
N SER A 449 9.35 28.14 8.42
CA SER A 449 10.62 27.77 7.81
C SER A 449 10.31 26.94 6.57
N LYS A 450 10.54 27.51 5.39
CA LYS A 450 10.24 26.89 4.10
C LYS A 450 11.52 26.32 3.48
N ARG A 451 11.41 25.14 2.88
CA ARG A 451 12.43 24.53 2.01
C ARG A 451 11.78 24.13 0.70
N MET A 452 12.49 24.31 -0.39
CA MET A 452 12.02 23.99 -1.72
C MET A 452 13.12 23.29 -2.51
N LEU A 453 12.75 22.22 -3.20
CA LEU A 453 13.59 21.53 -4.17
C LEU A 453 12.89 21.59 -5.53
N SER A 454 13.57 22.10 -6.54
CA SER A 454 12.98 22.40 -7.84
C SER A 454 13.75 21.72 -8.96
N ARG A 455 13.08 20.84 -9.69
CA ARG A 455 13.56 20.26 -10.94
C ARG A 455 13.14 21.14 -12.09
N GLN A 456 14.12 21.76 -12.74
CA GLN A 456 13.92 22.60 -13.91
C GLN A 456 13.75 21.74 -15.17
N SER A 457 13.09 22.29 -16.18
CA SER A 457 12.82 21.59 -17.46
C SER A 457 14.09 21.19 -18.25
N ASN A 458 15.26 21.72 -17.88
CA ASN A 458 16.55 21.38 -18.47
C ASN A 458 17.34 20.35 -17.64
N GLY A 459 16.73 19.78 -16.61
CA GLY A 459 17.34 18.85 -15.66
C GLY A 459 18.26 19.51 -14.62
N ALA A 460 18.23 20.84 -14.46
CA ALA A 460 18.90 21.47 -13.30
C ALA A 460 18.03 21.27 -12.06
N VAL A 461 18.66 20.97 -10.93
CA VAL A 461 17.99 20.86 -9.62
C VAL A 461 18.48 22.02 -8.75
N GLU A 462 17.55 22.75 -8.15
CA GLU A 462 17.81 23.91 -7.29
C GLU A 462 17.19 23.69 -5.91
N TYR A 463 17.93 24.03 -4.86
CA TYR A 463 17.46 23.98 -3.47
C TYR A 463 17.43 25.41 -2.88
N ASP A 464 16.36 25.74 -2.17
CA ASP A 464 16.20 27.02 -1.46
C ASP A 464 15.63 26.80 -0.06
N ASP A 465 16.36 27.25 0.96
CA ASP A 465 15.97 27.23 2.38
C ASP A 465 15.88 28.64 3.00
N THR A 466 15.95 29.67 2.16
CA THR A 466 16.02 31.06 2.61
C THR A 466 14.66 31.74 2.69
N GLN A 467 13.62 31.05 2.24
CA GLN A 467 12.25 31.56 2.22
C GLN A 467 11.58 31.40 3.59
N SER A 468 10.67 32.33 3.89
CA SER A 468 9.84 32.28 5.09
C SER A 468 8.52 32.99 4.85
N GLU A 469 7.46 32.49 5.46
CA GLU A 469 6.12 33.08 5.43
C GLU A 469 5.64 33.50 6.83
N GLY A 470 4.89 34.60 6.92
CA GLY A 470 4.39 35.14 8.17
C GLY A 470 5.46 35.88 8.99
N PRO A 471 5.26 36.09 10.31
CA PRO A 471 4.06 35.73 11.05
C PRO A 471 2.87 36.63 10.76
N TYR A 472 1.67 36.10 10.91
CA TYR A 472 0.39 36.81 10.83
C TYR A 472 -0.39 36.59 12.13
N SER A 473 -1.26 37.53 12.50
CA SER A 473 -2.01 37.43 13.76
C SER A 473 -3.50 37.74 13.58
N GLY A 474 -4.33 37.07 14.36
CA GLY A 474 -5.78 37.22 14.35
C GLY A 474 -6.42 36.89 13.01
N ILE A 475 -5.89 35.88 12.32
CA ILE A 475 -6.51 35.33 11.11
C ILE A 475 -7.86 34.72 11.53
N PRO A 476 -8.98 35.12 10.92
CA PRO A 476 -10.27 34.51 11.22
C PRO A 476 -10.31 33.08 10.70
N VAL A 477 -10.77 32.15 11.53
CA VAL A 477 -11.01 30.74 11.20
C VAL A 477 -12.47 30.43 11.54
N VAL A 478 -13.18 29.83 10.61
CA VAL A 478 -14.56 29.37 10.80
C VAL A 478 -14.57 27.84 10.79
N VAL A 479 -15.11 27.24 11.84
CA VAL A 479 -15.24 25.79 11.98
C VAL A 479 -16.70 25.41 12.18
N SER A 480 -17.09 24.29 11.59
CA SER A 480 -18.42 23.72 11.76
C SER A 480 -18.52 22.93 13.08
N SER A 481 -19.74 22.56 13.47
CA SER A 481 -19.95 21.72 14.67
C SER A 481 -19.46 20.28 14.51
N THR A 482 -19.15 19.86 13.29
CA THR A 482 -18.60 18.54 12.92
C THR A 482 -17.10 18.57 12.71
N GLY A 483 -16.45 19.71 13.00
CA GLY A 483 -15.00 19.85 12.90
C GLY A 483 -14.48 20.23 11.51
N ASP A 484 -15.33 20.41 10.50
CA ASP A 484 -14.90 20.88 9.18
C ASP A 484 -14.47 22.36 9.27
N VAL A 485 -13.35 22.71 8.65
CA VAL A 485 -12.84 24.07 8.60
C VAL A 485 -13.43 24.79 7.39
N GLU A 486 -14.48 25.57 7.57
CA GLU A 486 -15.23 26.17 6.45
C GLU A 486 -14.47 27.31 5.75
N SER A 487 -13.63 28.05 6.48
CA SER A 487 -12.78 29.09 5.88
C SER A 487 -11.63 29.53 6.78
N ILE A 488 -10.54 29.96 6.16
CA ILE A 488 -9.39 30.64 6.78
C ILE A 488 -9.19 31.98 6.06
N ALA A 489 -9.02 33.07 6.81
CA ALA A 489 -8.90 34.42 6.24
C ALA A 489 -10.09 34.87 5.36
N GLY A 490 -11.21 34.14 5.41
CA GLY A 490 -12.39 34.36 4.55
C GLY A 490 -12.35 33.63 3.21
N GLU A 491 -11.31 32.84 2.94
CA GLU A 491 -11.21 31.94 1.80
C GLU A 491 -11.72 30.56 2.21
N GLN A 492 -12.46 29.91 1.33
CA GLN A 492 -12.92 28.53 1.57
C GLN A 492 -11.71 27.61 1.64
N THR A 493 -11.79 26.60 2.49
CA THR A 493 -10.67 25.70 2.77
C THR A 493 -11.21 24.32 3.03
N ASP A 494 -10.49 23.30 2.59
CA ASP A 494 -10.87 21.91 2.79
C ASP A 494 -9.94 21.29 3.84
N GLY A 495 -10.48 21.11 5.04
CA GLY A 495 -9.75 20.58 6.19
C GLY A 495 -10.66 20.29 7.36
N TYR A 496 -10.13 19.56 8.34
CA TYR A 496 -10.91 19.09 9.47
C TYR A 496 -10.09 19.00 10.77
N ILE A 497 -10.82 19.07 11.89
CA ILE A 497 -10.33 18.91 13.25
C ILE A 497 -10.89 17.61 13.82
N ASN A 498 -10.06 16.82 14.52
CA ASN A 498 -10.51 15.58 15.14
C ASN A 498 -11.36 15.78 16.40
N ASP A 499 -12.06 14.73 16.82
CA ASP A 499 -12.98 14.69 17.96
C ASP A 499 -12.35 15.01 19.33
N THR A 500 -11.03 14.87 19.47
CA THR A 500 -10.26 15.25 20.66
C THR A 500 -9.65 16.65 20.58
N TYR A 501 -9.83 17.37 19.46
CA TYR A 501 -9.35 18.73 19.23
C TYR A 501 -7.83 18.89 19.43
N ASP A 502 -7.09 17.82 19.13
CA ASP A 502 -5.64 17.74 19.26
C ASP A 502 -4.91 17.43 17.95
N PHE A 503 -5.65 17.23 16.86
CA PHE A 503 -5.15 17.04 15.51
C PHE A 503 -5.98 17.80 14.48
N PHE A 504 -5.33 18.28 13.42
CA PHE A 504 -5.98 18.76 12.21
C PHE A 504 -5.26 18.29 10.95
N ALA A 505 -6.01 18.21 9.86
CA ALA A 505 -5.47 18.00 8.52
C ALA A 505 -6.13 18.93 7.50
N PHE A 506 -5.36 19.27 6.47
CA PHE A 506 -5.79 20.02 5.29
C PHE A 506 -5.23 19.33 4.05
N ALA A 507 -6.08 19.18 3.05
CA ALA A 507 -5.70 18.85 1.69
C ALA A 507 -6.08 20.05 0.82
N SER A 508 -5.17 20.50 -0.05
CA SER A 508 -5.40 21.66 -0.89
C SER A 508 -4.85 21.43 -2.27
N SER A 509 -5.62 21.82 -3.27
CA SER A 509 -5.18 21.90 -4.65
C SER A 509 -5.45 23.27 -5.27
N GLU A 510 -4.60 23.68 -6.21
CA GLU A 510 -4.82 24.83 -7.08
C GLU A 510 -4.23 24.52 -8.45
N GLY A 511 -5.00 24.74 -9.52
CA GLY A 511 -4.48 24.47 -10.85
C GLY A 511 -5.29 25.07 -11.99
N GLU A 512 -4.67 25.07 -13.17
CA GLU A 512 -5.30 25.40 -14.44
C GLU A 512 -4.77 24.43 -15.50
N ASP A 513 -5.70 23.74 -16.17
CA ASP A 513 -5.39 22.79 -17.24
C ASP A 513 -4.49 23.40 -18.32
N GLY A 514 -3.47 22.64 -18.74
CA GLY A 514 -2.45 23.11 -19.67
C GLY A 514 -1.42 24.09 -19.10
N SER A 515 -1.49 24.45 -17.81
CA SER A 515 -0.64 25.45 -17.18
C SER A 515 0.13 24.92 -15.96
N GLN A 516 -0.55 24.75 -14.83
CA GLN A 516 0.06 24.31 -13.57
C GLN A 516 -0.94 23.54 -12.70
N GLY A 517 -0.43 22.68 -11.84
CA GLY A 517 -1.19 22.03 -10.77
C GLY A 517 -0.34 21.97 -9.51
N SER A 518 -0.90 22.40 -8.40
CA SER A 518 -0.28 22.42 -7.08
C SER A 518 -1.15 21.63 -6.11
N PHE A 519 -0.52 20.75 -5.33
CA PHE A 519 -1.16 19.84 -4.38
C PHE A 519 -0.42 19.90 -3.06
N SER A 520 -1.13 19.80 -1.95
CA SER A 520 -0.48 19.83 -0.64
C SER A 520 -1.28 19.16 0.45
N ALA A 521 -0.54 18.65 1.44
CA ALA A 521 -1.05 18.20 2.71
C ALA A 521 -0.44 19.05 3.84
N ALA A 522 -1.28 19.50 4.77
CA ALA A 522 -0.83 20.12 6.00
C ALA A 522 -1.42 19.40 7.21
N TYR A 523 -0.55 18.97 8.12
CA TYR A 523 -0.96 18.30 9.35
C TYR A 523 -0.55 19.13 10.54
N GLY A 524 -1.35 19.06 11.61
CA GLY A 524 -1.02 19.71 12.86
C GLY A 524 -1.37 18.89 14.08
N VAL A 525 -0.47 18.92 15.07
CA VAL A 525 -0.65 18.29 16.37
C VAL A 525 -0.59 19.31 17.48
N LYS A 526 -1.43 19.12 18.50
CA LYS A 526 -1.43 19.96 19.69
C LYS A 526 -0.16 19.75 20.51
N LEU A 527 0.48 20.87 20.85
CA LEU A 527 1.78 20.86 21.50
C LEU A 527 1.65 20.76 23.03
N PRO A 528 2.65 20.17 23.70
CA PRO A 528 2.73 20.18 25.15
C PRO A 528 2.88 21.61 25.69
N VAL A 529 2.44 21.80 26.93
CA VAL A 529 2.65 23.04 27.68
C VAL A 529 3.73 22.81 28.73
N ASP A 530 4.80 23.59 28.66
CA ASP A 530 5.90 23.71 29.63
C ASP A 530 6.85 22.50 29.82
N ASN A 531 6.57 21.31 29.30
CA ASN A 531 7.43 20.12 29.45
C ASN A 531 7.47 19.26 28.20
N ALA A 532 8.64 18.71 27.86
CA ALA A 532 8.78 17.80 26.74
C ALA A 532 8.07 16.47 27.06
N PRO A 533 7.31 15.88 26.12
CA PRO A 533 6.79 14.53 26.31
C PRO A 533 7.97 13.56 26.47
N SER A 534 7.81 12.56 27.34
CA SER A 534 8.81 11.50 27.49
C SER A 534 8.62 10.49 26.37
N VAL A 535 9.69 10.21 25.66
CA VAL A 535 9.71 9.29 24.51
C VAL A 535 10.63 8.10 24.76
N ASN A 536 11.30 8.07 25.90
CA ASN A 536 12.20 6.99 26.32
C ASN A 536 11.48 5.63 26.42
N GLY A 537 12.02 4.63 25.72
CA GLY A 537 11.53 3.26 25.72
C GLY A 537 10.34 3.02 24.79
N ARG A 538 9.91 4.04 24.04
CA ARG A 538 8.79 3.93 23.09
C ARG A 538 9.25 3.42 21.73
N GLN A 539 8.35 2.77 21.03
CA GLN A 539 8.53 2.28 19.67
C GLN A 539 7.49 2.94 18.78
N TYR A 540 7.92 3.38 17.60
CA TYR A 540 7.06 4.05 16.64
C TYR A 540 7.09 3.32 15.32
N ARG A 541 5.91 3.09 14.72
CA ARG A 541 5.83 2.82 13.30
C ARG A 541 6.09 4.11 12.53
N VAL A 542 6.87 4.01 11.47
CA VAL A 542 7.25 5.16 10.63
C VAL A 542 6.52 5.09 9.29
N PHE A 543 5.68 6.08 9.04
CA PHE A 543 5.13 6.37 7.73
C PHE A 543 5.99 7.44 7.08
N PHE A 544 6.50 7.19 5.88
CA PHE A 544 7.47 8.06 5.23
C PHE A 544 7.27 8.05 3.72
N MET A 545 7.25 9.24 3.14
CA MET A 545 7.26 9.47 1.70
C MET A 545 8.26 10.59 1.39
N GLY A 546 9.23 10.31 0.52
CA GLY A 546 10.25 11.25 0.07
C GLY A 546 10.21 11.42 -1.46
N LEU A 547 10.47 12.64 -1.93
CA LEU A 547 10.56 12.96 -3.34
C LEU A 547 11.93 13.60 -3.63
N ALA A 548 12.72 12.93 -4.45
CA ALA A 548 14.07 13.33 -4.82
C ALA A 548 14.15 13.70 -6.30
N PHE A 549 15.04 14.64 -6.60
CA PHE A 549 15.36 15.03 -7.98
C PHE A 549 16.86 14.98 -8.20
N SER A 550 17.28 14.23 -9.23
CA SER A 550 18.69 14.14 -9.63
C SER A 550 18.85 14.31 -11.14
N GLY A 551 19.19 15.52 -11.57
CA GLY A 551 19.22 15.83 -12.98
C GLY A 551 17.81 15.79 -13.59
N THR A 552 17.57 14.83 -14.49
CA THR A 552 16.23 14.53 -15.01
C THR A 552 15.53 13.42 -14.24
N ALA A 553 16.19 12.74 -13.32
CA ALA A 553 15.60 11.66 -12.57
C ALA A 553 14.58 12.18 -11.54
N ILE A 554 13.57 11.35 -11.28
CA ILE A 554 12.54 11.56 -10.27
C ILE A 554 12.48 10.26 -9.48
N ASP A 555 12.74 10.33 -8.17
CA ASP A 555 12.72 9.18 -7.29
C ASP A 555 11.71 9.43 -6.16
N LEU A 556 10.83 8.47 -5.95
CA LEU A 556 9.79 8.47 -4.93
C LEU A 556 10.11 7.35 -3.93
N SER A 557 10.60 7.73 -2.76
CA SER A 557 11.03 6.82 -1.71
C SER A 557 9.95 6.65 -0.65
N ASN A 558 9.77 5.44 -0.15
CA ASN A 558 8.91 5.18 1.00
C ASN A 558 9.50 4.08 1.90
N LEU A 559 9.02 4.06 3.14
CA LEU A 559 9.33 3.01 4.11
C LEU A 559 8.20 1.99 4.12
N ARG A 560 8.51 0.70 3.92
CA ARG A 560 7.51 -0.38 4.07
C ARG A 560 6.84 -0.37 5.45
N PHE A 561 5.65 -0.93 5.55
CA PHE A 561 4.77 -0.73 6.71
C PHE A 561 5.34 -1.23 8.07
N ASN A 562 6.06 -2.35 8.07
CA ASN A 562 6.58 -2.97 9.31
C ASN A 562 7.85 -2.31 9.86
N ASN A 563 8.19 -1.10 9.39
CA ASN A 563 9.37 -0.37 9.81
C ASN A 563 9.19 0.30 11.16
N MET A 564 10.16 0.11 12.04
CA MET A 564 10.08 0.50 13.44
C MET A 564 11.24 1.38 13.86
N LEU A 565 10.92 2.49 14.51
CA LEU A 565 11.85 3.39 15.13
C LEU A 565 11.75 3.26 16.65
N THR A 566 12.79 2.72 17.26
CA THR A 566 12.80 2.42 18.70
C THR A 566 13.66 3.43 19.45
N PHE A 567 13.09 4.12 20.43
CA PHE A 567 13.82 5.07 21.25
C PHE A 567 14.34 4.41 22.52
N SER A 568 15.65 4.16 22.56
CA SER A 568 16.32 3.58 23.73
C SER A 568 16.49 4.58 24.90
N SER A 569 16.39 5.88 24.62
CA SER A 569 16.42 6.97 25.58
C SER A 569 15.73 8.21 25.02
N GLU A 570 15.62 9.29 25.81
CA GLU A 570 15.08 10.58 25.35
C GLU A 570 15.89 11.23 24.21
N THR A 571 17.10 10.74 23.92
CA THR A 571 18.01 11.35 22.92
C THR A 571 18.61 10.35 21.93
N VAL A 572 18.30 9.06 22.06
CA VAL A 572 18.93 8.00 21.24
C VAL A 572 17.89 6.98 20.84
N GLY A 573 17.83 6.66 19.55
CA GLY A 573 17.03 5.58 19.00
C GLY A 573 17.72 4.86 17.85
N ALA A 574 17.02 3.92 17.23
CA ALA A 574 17.44 3.25 16.02
C ALA A 574 16.21 2.96 15.14
N LEU A 575 16.33 3.23 13.85
CA LEU A 575 15.39 2.78 12.84
C LEU A 575 15.82 1.38 12.39
N THR A 576 14.88 0.45 12.30
CA THR A 576 15.04 -0.82 11.58
C THR A 576 14.00 -0.81 10.48
N ALA A 577 14.45 -0.85 9.23
CA ALA A 577 13.58 -0.59 8.09
C ALA A 577 13.96 -1.37 6.83
N ARG A 578 12.97 -1.51 5.94
CA ARG A 578 13.11 -1.81 4.52
C ARG A 578 12.49 -0.66 3.73
N SER A 579 13.13 -0.23 2.66
CA SER A 579 12.61 0.83 1.79
C SER A 579 12.21 0.30 0.43
N SER A 580 11.28 1.00 -0.20
CA SER A 580 10.97 0.87 -1.62
C SER A 580 11.18 2.24 -2.27
N THR A 581 11.81 2.26 -3.43
CA THR A 581 12.01 3.46 -4.23
C THR A 581 11.49 3.21 -5.63
N VAL A 582 10.54 4.03 -6.06
CA VAL A 582 10.03 4.05 -7.43
C VAL A 582 10.74 5.18 -8.17
N SER A 583 11.35 4.88 -9.30
CA SER A 583 12.21 5.84 -10.00
C SER A 583 11.90 5.91 -11.49
N LYS A 584 12.16 7.09 -12.06
CA LYS A 584 12.23 7.32 -13.51
C LYS A 584 13.46 8.16 -13.80
N ALA A 585 14.33 7.72 -14.71
CA ALA A 585 15.51 8.50 -15.11
C ALA A 585 15.18 9.80 -15.88
N SER A 586 13.97 9.89 -16.44
CA SER A 586 13.39 11.05 -17.12
C SER A 586 11.88 10.87 -17.26
N LEU A 587 11.12 11.90 -17.65
CA LEU A 587 9.67 11.75 -17.88
C LEU A 587 9.33 10.65 -18.91
N SER A 588 10.19 10.45 -19.91
CA SER A 588 10.05 9.43 -20.97
C SER A 588 10.69 8.08 -20.65
N SER A 589 11.25 7.89 -19.45
CA SER A 589 11.87 6.63 -19.04
C SER A 589 10.84 5.67 -18.46
N SER A 590 11.14 4.37 -18.52
CA SER A 590 10.39 3.36 -17.77
C SER A 590 10.44 3.61 -16.27
N VAL A 591 9.41 3.13 -15.57
CA VAL A 591 9.39 3.05 -14.12
C VAL A 591 10.30 1.90 -13.69
N GLU A 592 11.13 2.14 -12.68
CA GLU A 592 11.96 1.12 -12.04
C GLU A 592 11.67 1.11 -10.54
N VAL A 593 11.47 -0.07 -9.96
CA VAL A 593 11.26 -0.23 -8.52
C VAL A 593 12.50 -0.89 -7.91
N GLU A 594 13.08 -0.24 -6.92
CA GLU A 594 14.15 -0.78 -6.09
C GLU A 594 13.63 -1.06 -4.69
N ASN A 595 13.86 -2.28 -4.21
CA ASN A 595 13.53 -2.69 -2.85
C ASN A 595 14.82 -3.00 -2.09
N THR A 596 14.94 -2.50 -0.87
CA THR A 596 16.11 -2.77 -0.03
C THR A 596 15.86 -3.92 0.93
N ASP A 597 16.93 -4.67 1.20
CA ASP A 597 16.99 -5.57 2.36
C ASP A 597 16.87 -4.76 3.66
N GLU A 598 16.57 -5.45 4.76
CA GLU A 598 16.50 -4.80 6.08
C GLU A 598 17.82 -4.11 6.44
N PHE A 599 17.72 -2.83 6.80
CA PHE A 599 18.83 -2.01 7.26
C PHE A 599 18.50 -1.37 8.61
N SER A 600 19.53 -0.82 9.26
CA SER A 600 19.34 -0.09 10.50
C SER A 600 20.18 1.18 10.55
N LEU A 601 19.55 2.28 10.98
CA LEU A 601 20.18 3.59 11.11
C LEU A 601 20.10 4.05 12.56
N ASP A 602 21.23 4.49 13.11
CA ASP A 602 21.28 5.09 14.45
C ASP A 602 20.62 6.47 14.41
N ALA A 603 19.74 6.76 15.38
CA ALA A 603 19.00 8.01 15.47
C ALA A 603 19.43 8.85 16.68
N SER A 604 19.78 10.11 16.42
CA SER A 604 19.96 11.15 17.44
C SER A 604 18.70 12.00 17.55
N ILE A 605 18.14 12.13 18.75
CA ILE A 605 16.81 12.73 18.98
C ILE A 605 16.92 13.94 19.91
N SER A 606 16.12 14.98 19.63
CA SER A 606 15.94 16.13 20.52
C SER A 606 14.48 16.57 20.52
N VAL A 607 13.77 16.34 21.63
CA VAL A 607 12.39 16.81 21.87
C VAL A 607 12.41 17.99 22.82
N SER A 608 11.88 19.13 22.38
CA SER A 608 11.82 20.36 23.17
C SER A 608 10.57 20.43 24.05
N GLY A 609 10.60 21.31 25.06
CA GLY A 609 9.48 21.48 26.01
C GLY A 609 8.18 21.98 25.40
N ASP A 610 8.24 22.45 24.17
CA ASP A 610 7.13 22.97 23.37
C ASP A 610 6.83 22.05 22.16
N GLY A 611 7.22 20.77 22.26
CA GLY A 611 6.99 19.71 21.29
C GLY A 611 7.90 19.73 20.06
N SER A 612 8.63 20.83 19.81
CA SER A 612 9.53 20.93 18.67
C SER A 612 10.60 19.84 18.72
N THR A 613 10.68 19.05 17.66
CA THR A 613 11.48 17.84 17.62
C THR A 613 12.34 17.80 16.37
N THR A 614 13.61 17.46 16.57
CA THR A 614 14.56 17.15 15.49
C THR A 614 15.12 15.76 15.69
N MET A 615 15.22 15.00 14.61
CA MET A 615 15.87 13.70 14.60
C MET A 615 16.84 13.61 13.42
N THR A 616 17.96 12.95 13.65
CA THR A 616 19.01 12.75 12.65
C THR A 616 19.36 11.29 12.61
N LEU A 617 19.15 10.65 11.46
CA LEU A 617 19.52 9.26 11.20
C LEU A 617 20.79 9.24 10.34
N ASP A 618 21.80 8.53 10.83
CA ASP A 618 23.13 8.46 10.23
C ASP A 618 23.19 7.39 9.14
N ASP A 619 23.44 7.80 7.89
CA ASP A 619 23.51 6.96 6.69
C ASP A 619 24.78 7.29 5.87
N ASP A 620 25.94 7.25 6.53
CA ASP A 620 27.27 7.67 6.02
C ASP A 620 27.49 7.38 4.52
N PRO A 621 27.73 8.42 3.68
CA PRO A 621 27.99 9.82 4.01
C PRO A 621 26.75 10.75 4.09
N SER A 622 25.57 10.18 3.92
CA SER A 622 24.29 10.90 3.88
C SER A 622 23.64 10.96 5.27
N THR A 623 22.60 11.78 5.36
CA THR A 623 21.83 11.92 6.60
C THR A 623 20.36 12.14 6.27
N LEU A 624 19.49 11.35 6.89
CA LEU A 624 18.05 11.59 6.89
C LEU A 624 17.70 12.41 8.14
N MET A 625 17.18 13.63 7.94
CA MET A 625 16.76 14.51 9.02
C MET A 625 15.26 14.64 9.08
N PHE A 626 14.69 14.51 10.28
CA PHE A 626 13.29 14.79 10.57
C PHE A 626 13.21 16.11 11.34
N ASN A 627 12.34 17.01 10.90
CA ASN A 627 12.09 18.29 11.57
C ASN A 627 10.59 18.52 11.69
N GLY A 628 10.10 18.67 12.92
CA GLY A 628 8.68 18.79 13.16
C GLY A 628 8.33 18.78 14.63
N TYR A 629 7.28 18.06 15.00
CA TYR A 629 6.66 18.15 16.31
C TYR A 629 6.18 16.80 16.82
N MET A 630 6.41 16.55 18.11
CA MET A 630 5.70 15.53 18.87
C MET A 630 4.50 16.17 19.56
N ASN A 631 3.38 15.46 19.60
CA ASN A 631 2.19 15.90 20.33
C ASN A 631 2.42 15.89 21.86
N ALA A 632 1.44 16.39 22.60
CA ALA A 632 1.56 16.53 24.05
C ALA A 632 1.83 15.22 24.81
N ASP A 633 1.34 14.09 24.30
CA ASP A 633 1.50 12.77 24.92
C ASP A 633 2.74 12.01 24.44
N GLY A 634 3.35 12.46 23.34
CA GLY A 634 4.51 11.84 22.70
C GLY A 634 4.19 10.57 21.92
N ASP A 635 2.92 10.30 21.62
CA ASP A 635 2.47 9.09 20.90
C ASP A 635 2.23 9.32 19.40
N LEU A 636 2.21 10.59 18.98
CA LEU A 636 2.11 10.99 17.58
C LEU A 636 3.16 12.07 17.28
N GLY A 637 3.92 11.86 16.21
CA GLY A 637 4.85 12.85 15.68
C GLY A 637 4.60 13.12 14.21
N ILE A 638 4.72 14.38 13.80
CA ILE A 638 4.61 14.81 12.40
C ILE A 638 5.87 15.58 12.02
N PHE A 639 6.46 15.24 10.87
CA PHE A 639 7.75 15.76 10.44
C PHE A 639 7.77 16.03 8.95
N VAL A 640 8.50 17.07 8.56
CA VAL A 640 9.07 17.15 7.22
C VAL A 640 10.48 16.56 7.26
N THR A 641 10.93 15.99 6.15
CA THR A 641 12.24 15.34 6.06
C THR A 641 13.14 15.99 5.01
N THR A 642 14.44 15.86 5.21
CA THR A 642 15.47 16.15 4.20
C THR A 642 16.46 15.00 4.17
N TYR A 643 16.89 14.59 2.98
CA TYR A 643 17.95 13.59 2.81
C TYR A 643 19.03 14.08 1.82
N GLY A 644 20.29 13.76 2.13
CA GLY A 644 21.46 14.08 1.30
C GLY A 644 22.79 14.04 2.06
N GLU A 645 23.90 14.23 1.34
CA GLU A 645 25.26 14.24 1.90
C GLU A 645 25.48 15.38 2.91
N GLU A 646 26.17 15.09 4.02
CA GLU A 646 26.42 16.10 5.06
C GLU A 646 27.16 17.34 4.49
N GLY A 647 26.55 18.52 4.65
CA GLY A 647 27.12 19.79 4.22
C GLY A 647 26.95 20.11 2.73
N GLN A 648 26.18 19.32 1.99
CA GLN A 648 25.63 19.69 0.68
C GLN A 648 24.16 20.13 0.82
N ASP A 649 23.61 20.67 -0.26
CA ASP A 649 22.16 20.86 -0.37
C ASP A 649 21.50 19.46 -0.42
N PRO A 650 20.37 19.24 0.27
CA PRO A 650 19.66 17.97 0.23
C PRO A 650 19.10 17.71 -1.18
N GLU A 651 19.06 16.43 -1.55
CA GLU A 651 18.56 15.96 -2.84
C GLU A 651 17.11 15.46 -2.78
N GLU A 652 16.57 15.30 -1.57
CA GLU A 652 15.22 14.83 -1.30
C GLU A 652 14.55 15.67 -0.20
N LEU A 653 13.27 15.97 -0.41
CA LEU A 653 12.36 16.49 0.62
C LEU A 653 11.20 15.50 0.80
N GLY A 654 10.72 15.37 2.03
CA GLY A 654 9.67 14.41 2.34
C GLY A 654 8.79 14.77 3.53
N LEU A 655 7.92 13.82 3.84
CA LEU A 655 6.94 13.84 4.92
C LEU A 655 7.12 12.55 5.73
N ALA A 656 7.07 12.66 7.06
CA ALA A 656 7.03 11.49 7.93
C ALA A 656 6.05 11.66 9.10
N ILE A 657 5.37 10.57 9.45
CA ILE A 657 4.49 10.47 10.61
C ILE A 657 4.94 9.30 11.47
N LEU A 658 5.10 9.56 12.77
CA LEU A 658 5.45 8.56 13.78
C LEU A 658 4.21 8.23 14.60
N VAL A 659 3.83 6.97 14.66
CA VAL A 659 2.74 6.49 15.51
C VAL A 659 3.29 5.51 16.53
N GLU A 660 3.11 5.80 17.82
CA GLU A 660 3.53 4.89 18.88
C GLU A 660 2.74 3.58 18.79
N VAL A 661 3.48 2.47 18.83
CA VAL A 661 2.93 1.12 18.88
C VAL A 661 3.37 0.46 20.18
N ASP A 662 2.51 -0.40 20.72
CA ASP A 662 2.89 -1.20 21.88
C ASP A 662 4.04 -2.13 21.49
N SER A 663 5.07 -2.20 22.34
CA SER A 663 6.20 -3.07 22.09
C SER A 663 5.73 -4.52 22.04
N VAL A 664 5.89 -5.19 20.90
CA VAL A 664 5.66 -6.64 20.77
C VAL A 664 6.51 -7.34 21.83
N GLN A 665 5.88 -8.12 22.72
CA GLN A 665 6.56 -8.83 23.82
C GLN A 665 7.32 -10.06 23.37
#